data_AF-A0A933VIH5-F1
#
_entry.id   AF-A0A933VIH5-F1
#
_cell.length_a   1.000
_cell.length_b   1.000
_cell.length_c   1.000
_cell.angle_alpha   90.00
_cell.angle_beta   90.00
_cell.angle_gamma   90.00
#
_symmetry.space_group_name_H-M   'P 1'
#
loop_
_entity.id
_entity.type
_entity.pdbx_description
1 polymer ?
#
loop_
_entity_poly.entity_id
_entity_poly.type
_entity_poly.pdbx_seq_one_letter_code
_entity_poly.pdbx_strand_id
1 'polypeptide(L)'
;MKDRLQYRWIAFLVLVTWGVLCVTSLPLFASPQVPSPNIVISQVYGGGGNSSAPYQNDFVELFNRGSAAVNVTGWTMQYASSTGSTWLTTTLTGTISPGRYYLVKQGSGGANGAMLPTTDVTGTTNLASTAGKIALVNNTTLLAGTCPLSTATSIVDFVGYGSGVNCFEGSARAPSPSNTTADLRKNDGCIDTDENSADFVSGSGNPPNPRNSLSPIKSCTSPSTPTNTLTSTPTRTPTFTRTNTPTLTPTHTPTHTPTATATRIAEKIFISEVLYDGAQSDDGDEFIELAHSLLKTIDLGDYKIGDEETKGSGESMYIFPNGTFIAPNTPLIIARNAAQFRNRFGFDPNFELVTTGVLTDTPSVPNLAKYTAWASGSLSLANSGDEILLLGPNDELVDSVAWGNSNFAAIGLRGHASASEPRSLQRYSIQDSNSMTYDFFKGTPSPRSLFSVLPPRSTPGTTMPNGMFAYWGDLHAHSTVSDGSGPPRMAFDTARMNGLHFFGLTDHDTTLTQEDWDEMGNAANSATRDGAFIGLRGFEYTGSKGHLSVFGTNTWVSHTDASYDALSEIFAWLGSQIHAIAQFNHPDWKYGGDFDDFAFNAAALGKIVLQEVGNNGEGYVRFESQFPASLNKKWRVAPTNNSDHHDLIWGKDSSHRVGVIAPALTQTNLLDAFRARRVFATEDSNLAIALQSNGAWMGTTITARTILSFTVTVIDPDAEPIQLFLYDNGTQVRSQSFTNSSVTWNVSITGSSSHFYFVRAVQADGDIAYTSPIWTDATVLPGPVPPTATPAPKRWDLGSVSVDTARTTGAFRYVDLEACVTVPPGVFSDNYIFVQDDTGGIKVYVSSKRGDFPPIALADRIVVRGKVPAVTGEREIQVEDVSTIQVRGKCGPIQPLRVTTGAINETVEGRLVEIRGNVVSSTRSEFTIDDGSGEALIYIDPTTQIRLTSPTRGQAVRVIGIVSRTRNRFAILPRFQTDLELGARPNMTPTRTATRTSTQTRTATPTVTPTATVLTSPRTFRDQNEAPRTGVFTADESANGLNWLNGRALALVGATTSATIGLGFCALALLLWRKK
;
A
#
# COMPACT_ATOMS: atom_id res chain seq x y z
N MET A 1 56.71 -1.83 36.64
CA MET A 1 57.30 -1.19 37.83
C MET A 1 57.62 0.25 37.47
N LYS A 2 57.04 1.28 38.09
CA LYS A 2 55.98 1.36 39.11
C LYS A 2 54.93 2.37 38.56
N ASP A 3 53.63 2.19 38.74
CA ASP A 3 52.85 2.49 39.97
C ASP A 3 53.18 3.88 40.56
N ARG A 4 52.24 4.75 40.92
CA ARG A 4 50.76 4.80 40.86
C ARG A 4 50.35 6.21 41.39
N LEU A 5 49.05 6.55 41.39
CA LEU A 5 48.44 7.70 42.10
C LEU A 5 48.85 9.09 41.53
N GLN A 6 48.09 10.18 41.70
CA GLN A 6 46.64 10.40 41.91
C GLN A 6 46.33 11.76 41.26
N TYR A 7 45.40 11.86 40.30
CA TYR A 7 43.98 12.14 40.50
C TYR A 7 43.64 13.48 41.21
N ARG A 8 42.87 14.32 40.49
CA ARG A 8 42.04 15.49 40.90
C ARG A 8 42.67 16.91 40.80
N TRP A 9 42.05 17.70 39.89
CA TRP A 9 42.01 19.18 39.76
C TRP A 9 43.17 19.95 39.09
N ILE A 10 42.78 21.12 38.54
CA ILE A 10 43.54 22.28 38.02
C ILE A 10 44.27 22.11 36.67
N ALA A 11 43.66 22.69 35.63
CA ALA A 11 44.35 23.37 34.52
C ALA A 11 43.41 24.48 33.97
N PHE A 12 43.88 25.72 33.88
CA PHE A 12 43.08 26.90 33.52
C PHE A 12 43.94 27.89 32.73
N LEU A 13 43.39 28.56 31.70
CA LEU A 13 44.10 29.32 30.65
C LEU A 13 45.00 28.42 29.76
N VAL A 14 45.36 28.76 28.51
CA VAL A 14 45.37 30.05 27.79
C VAL A 14 44.88 29.86 26.33
N LEU A 15 44.05 30.79 25.80
CA LEU A 15 44.17 31.39 24.45
C LEU A 15 42.97 32.32 24.13
N VAL A 16 43.25 33.61 23.90
CA VAL A 16 42.28 34.62 23.41
C VAL A 16 43.03 35.63 22.52
N THR A 17 42.35 36.24 21.53
CA THR A 17 42.86 37.14 20.48
C THR A 17 43.73 36.41 19.42
N TRP A 18 43.66 36.71 18.12
CA TRP A 18 43.13 37.88 17.40
C TRP A 18 42.09 37.52 16.30
N GLY A 19 41.14 38.44 16.07
CA GLY A 19 40.60 38.74 14.73
C GLY A 19 41.17 40.09 14.26
N VAL A 20 40.78 40.70 13.12
CA VAL A 20 39.71 40.42 12.14
C VAL A 20 40.17 40.98 10.79
N LEU A 21 40.00 40.25 9.68
CA LEU A 21 39.60 40.83 8.38
C LEU A 21 39.26 39.72 7.35
N CYS A 22 37.99 39.61 6.97
CA CYS A 22 37.54 39.23 5.62
C CYS A 22 36.02 39.47 5.54
N VAL A 23 35.56 40.26 4.56
CA VAL A 23 34.13 40.48 4.30
C VAL A 23 33.82 39.92 2.92
N THR A 24 33.12 38.78 2.89
CA THR A 24 32.58 38.17 1.67
C THR A 24 31.21 37.59 1.96
N SER A 25 30.17 38.23 1.42
CA SER A 25 28.83 37.67 1.13
C SER A 25 28.33 36.54 2.04
N LEU A 26 27.56 36.89 3.07
CA LEU A 26 26.55 35.96 3.59
C LEU A 26 25.50 35.72 2.48
N PRO A 27 25.11 34.47 2.17
CA PRO A 27 23.93 34.24 1.36
C PRO A 27 22.70 34.73 2.12
N LEU A 28 21.86 35.51 1.45
CA LEU A 28 20.52 35.83 1.95
C LEU A 28 19.69 34.55 1.93
N PHE A 29 19.41 33.98 3.10
CA PHE A 29 18.33 33.01 3.23
C PHE A 29 17.01 33.73 2.96
N ALA A 30 16.23 33.25 1.98
CA ALA A 30 14.89 33.73 1.77
C ALA A 30 14.03 33.44 3.02
N SER A 31 13.07 34.32 3.31
CA SER A 31 12.01 33.97 4.26
C SER A 31 11.18 32.82 3.69
N PRO A 32 10.61 31.94 4.53
CA PRO A 32 9.61 30.98 4.06
C PRO A 32 8.46 31.75 3.40
N GLN A 33 8.00 31.25 2.26
CA GLN A 33 6.83 31.77 1.57
C GLN A 33 5.53 31.20 2.19
N VAL A 34 4.39 31.39 1.53
CA VAL A 34 3.10 30.86 1.96
C VAL A 34 2.51 30.00 0.84
N PRO A 35 2.26 28.69 1.06
CA PRO A 35 1.83 27.75 0.03
C PRO A 35 0.66 28.19 -0.84
N SER A 36 0.71 27.81 -2.12
CA SER A 36 -0.30 28.19 -3.11
C SER A 36 -1.67 27.64 -2.71
N PRO A 37 -2.67 28.49 -2.44
CA PRO A 37 -3.99 28.02 -2.02
C PRO A 37 -4.78 27.38 -3.16
N ASN A 38 -4.40 27.63 -4.42
CA ASN A 38 -5.25 27.39 -5.59
C ASN A 38 -4.58 26.56 -6.70
N ILE A 39 -3.64 27.13 -7.46
CA ILE A 39 -3.01 26.47 -8.61
C ILE A 39 -1.55 26.15 -8.30
N VAL A 40 -1.17 24.90 -8.57
CA VAL A 40 0.22 24.43 -8.47
C VAL A 40 0.68 23.77 -9.77
N ILE A 41 1.99 23.71 -9.97
CA ILE A 41 2.69 22.87 -10.93
C ILE A 41 2.70 21.45 -10.35
N SER A 42 1.97 20.53 -10.97
CA SER A 42 1.83 19.14 -10.48
C SER A 42 2.80 18.16 -11.14
N GLN A 43 3.35 18.48 -12.32
CA GLN A 43 4.32 17.64 -13.02
C GLN A 43 5.28 18.47 -13.88
N VAL A 44 6.55 18.06 -13.92
CA VAL A 44 7.59 18.64 -14.78
C VAL A 44 8.29 17.53 -15.57
N TYR A 45 8.29 17.65 -16.90
CA TYR A 45 9.01 16.73 -17.78
C TYR A 45 9.73 17.48 -18.91
N GLY A 46 11.06 17.47 -18.86
CA GLY A 46 11.94 18.03 -19.91
C GLY A 46 12.71 17.00 -20.72
N GLY A 47 12.20 15.76 -20.78
CA GLY A 47 12.84 14.65 -21.47
C GLY A 47 12.45 14.48 -22.93
N GLY A 48 11.55 15.30 -23.46
CA GLY A 48 10.77 15.01 -24.66
C GLY A 48 11.60 14.90 -25.94
N GLY A 49 11.31 13.90 -26.76
CA GLY A 49 11.97 13.71 -28.06
C GLY A 49 13.40 13.15 -28.00
N ASN A 50 14.04 13.14 -26.82
CA ASN A 50 15.39 12.64 -26.61
C ASN A 50 15.45 11.10 -26.67
N SER A 51 16.65 10.52 -26.72
CA SER A 51 16.81 9.06 -26.67
C SER A 51 16.12 8.46 -25.43
N SER A 52 15.35 7.39 -25.67
CA SER A 52 14.50 6.70 -24.69
C SER A 52 13.34 7.53 -24.09
N ALA A 53 12.98 8.67 -24.65
CA ALA A 53 11.83 9.45 -24.19
C ALA A 53 10.50 8.69 -24.39
N PRO A 54 9.63 8.54 -23.37
CA PRO A 54 8.28 8.01 -23.55
C PRO A 54 7.36 8.98 -24.33
N TYR A 55 7.66 10.28 -24.33
CA TYR A 55 6.89 11.30 -25.06
C TYR A 55 7.78 12.16 -25.98
N GLN A 56 7.23 12.57 -27.13
CA GLN A 56 7.93 13.37 -28.14
C GLN A 56 8.12 14.84 -27.73
N ASN A 57 7.32 15.34 -26.79
CA ASN A 57 7.39 16.72 -26.32
C ASN A 57 7.64 16.80 -24.82
N ASP A 58 8.36 17.86 -24.45
CA ASP A 58 8.40 18.34 -23.08
C ASP A 58 7.00 18.80 -22.65
N PHE A 59 6.72 18.81 -21.34
CA PHE A 59 5.50 19.41 -20.82
C PHE A 59 5.63 19.87 -19.37
N VAL A 60 4.68 20.74 -18.98
CA VAL A 60 4.40 21.10 -17.60
C VAL A 60 2.91 20.83 -17.35
N GLU A 61 2.59 20.19 -16.23
CA GLU A 61 1.22 20.00 -15.78
C GLU A 61 0.92 21.00 -14.66
N LEU A 62 -0.22 21.69 -14.74
CA LEU A 62 -0.76 22.49 -13.65
C LEU A 62 -2.00 21.79 -13.07
N PHE A 63 -2.32 22.08 -11.81
CA PHE A 63 -3.41 21.46 -11.08
C PHE A 63 -4.09 22.45 -10.12
N ASN A 64 -5.42 22.42 -10.06
CA ASN A 64 -6.19 23.24 -9.12
C ASN A 64 -6.49 22.47 -7.83
N ARG A 65 -5.67 22.67 -6.80
CA ARG A 65 -5.87 22.15 -5.43
C ARG A 65 -6.90 22.95 -4.61
N GLY A 66 -7.32 24.12 -5.11
CA GLY A 66 -8.31 24.98 -4.49
C GLY A 66 -9.77 24.54 -4.74
N SER A 67 -10.70 25.15 -4.00
CA SER A 67 -12.15 24.84 -4.07
C SER A 67 -12.94 25.66 -5.09
N ALA A 68 -12.31 26.61 -5.79
CA ALA A 68 -12.94 27.47 -6.79
C ALA A 68 -12.23 27.37 -8.15
N ALA A 69 -12.97 27.55 -9.25
CA ALA A 69 -12.40 27.55 -10.60
C ALA A 69 -11.54 28.80 -10.83
N VAL A 70 -10.33 28.62 -11.37
CA VAL A 70 -9.38 29.72 -11.62
C VAL A 70 -9.25 29.97 -13.11
N ASN A 71 -9.59 31.18 -13.54
CA ASN A 71 -9.30 31.65 -14.89
C ASN A 71 -7.80 31.99 -14.99
N VAL A 72 -7.08 31.24 -15.84
CA VAL A 72 -5.63 31.41 -16.07
C VAL A 72 -5.33 32.18 -17.36
N THR A 73 -6.35 32.77 -18.00
CA THR A 73 -6.18 33.55 -19.23
C THR A 73 -5.30 34.78 -18.98
N GLY A 74 -4.15 34.83 -19.66
CA GLY A 74 -3.16 35.91 -19.48
C GLY A 74 -2.18 35.67 -18.32
N TRP A 75 -2.26 34.52 -17.63
CA TRP A 75 -1.16 34.02 -16.81
C TRP A 75 -0.05 33.48 -17.73
N THR A 76 1.16 33.29 -17.20
CA THR A 76 2.26 32.68 -17.92
C THR A 76 2.92 31.56 -17.12
N MET A 77 3.26 30.45 -17.79
CA MET A 77 4.31 29.55 -17.33
C MET A 77 5.63 30.12 -17.87
N GLN A 78 6.60 30.32 -16.98
CA GLN A 78 7.92 30.86 -17.33
C GLN A 78 9.02 29.87 -16.98
N TYR A 79 9.92 29.61 -17.92
CA TYR A 79 11.05 28.69 -17.75
C TYR A 79 12.40 29.42 -17.81
N ALA A 80 13.36 28.99 -16.98
CA ALA A 80 14.77 29.35 -17.09
C ALA A 80 15.67 28.14 -16.83
N SER A 81 16.85 28.11 -17.46
CA SER A 81 17.86 27.07 -17.20
C SER A 81 18.39 27.12 -15.77
N SER A 82 18.92 26.00 -15.27
CA SER A 82 19.30 25.78 -13.87
C SER A 82 20.02 26.95 -13.18
N THR A 83 20.94 27.62 -13.89
CA THR A 83 21.67 28.80 -13.39
C THR A 83 21.30 30.12 -14.07
N GLY A 84 20.50 30.09 -15.14
CA GLY A 84 20.21 31.24 -16.00
C GLY A 84 19.37 32.34 -15.35
N SER A 85 19.43 33.54 -15.95
CA SER A 85 18.67 34.74 -15.58
C SER A 85 17.71 35.24 -16.66
N THR A 86 17.73 34.63 -17.84
CA THR A 86 16.77 34.86 -18.93
C THR A 86 15.62 33.87 -18.79
N TRP A 87 14.39 34.38 -18.79
CA TRP A 87 13.17 33.59 -18.71
C TRP A 87 12.48 33.50 -20.08
N LEU A 88 11.74 32.42 -20.32
CA LEU A 88 11.00 32.13 -21.56
C LEU A 88 9.54 31.84 -21.20
N THR A 89 8.59 32.51 -21.87
CA THR A 89 7.15 32.49 -21.52
C THR A 89 6.33 31.56 -22.43
N THR A 90 5.39 30.84 -21.83
CA THR A 90 4.20 30.31 -22.50
C THR A 90 2.97 30.94 -21.86
N THR A 91 2.12 31.58 -22.66
CA THR A 91 0.88 32.22 -22.18
C THR A 91 -0.20 31.17 -21.99
N LEU A 92 -0.96 31.28 -20.90
CA LEU A 92 -2.03 30.35 -20.54
C LEU A 92 -3.41 30.94 -20.90
N THR A 93 -4.38 30.07 -21.13
CA THR A 93 -5.73 30.41 -21.62
C THR A 93 -6.80 29.50 -21.03
N GLY A 94 -8.00 30.05 -20.78
CA GLY A 94 -9.12 29.27 -20.26
C GLY A 94 -9.15 29.22 -18.73
N THR A 95 -9.78 28.18 -18.18
CA THR A 95 -10.10 28.07 -16.75
C THR A 95 -9.85 26.65 -16.24
N ILE A 96 -9.18 26.54 -15.09
CA ILE A 96 -8.94 25.26 -14.41
C ILE A 96 -9.98 25.13 -13.28
N SER A 97 -10.95 24.24 -13.44
CA SER A 97 -11.96 23.93 -12.41
C SER A 97 -11.34 23.24 -11.19
N PRO A 98 -12.00 23.24 -10.01
CA PRO A 98 -11.50 22.55 -8.82
C PRO A 98 -11.14 21.10 -9.10
N GLY A 99 -9.96 20.68 -8.64
CA GLY A 99 -9.44 19.33 -8.82
C GLY A 99 -9.17 18.90 -10.27
N ARG A 100 -9.15 19.82 -11.25
CA ARG A 100 -8.72 19.52 -12.63
C ARG A 100 -7.25 19.85 -12.86
N TYR A 101 -6.68 19.16 -13.84
CA TYR A 101 -5.34 19.40 -14.37
C TYR A 101 -5.40 20.32 -15.61
N TYR A 102 -4.24 20.76 -16.06
CA TYR A 102 -4.07 21.59 -17.26
C TYR A 102 -2.69 21.32 -17.87
N LEU A 103 -2.66 20.79 -19.10
CA LEU A 103 -1.48 20.27 -19.75
C LEU A 103 -0.85 21.31 -20.69
N VAL A 104 0.32 21.82 -20.31
CA VAL A 104 1.11 22.76 -21.11
C VAL A 104 2.12 21.97 -21.94
N LYS A 105 1.82 21.68 -23.20
CA LYS A 105 2.81 21.15 -24.16
C LYS A 105 3.94 22.15 -24.31
N GLN A 106 5.17 21.64 -24.43
CA GLN A 106 6.37 22.43 -24.65
C GLN A 106 7.16 21.90 -25.86
N GLY A 107 8.44 22.28 -25.96
CA GLY A 107 9.32 21.96 -27.06
C GLY A 107 9.69 20.48 -27.18
N SER A 108 10.80 20.19 -27.85
CA SER A 108 11.27 18.82 -28.09
C SER A 108 12.76 18.79 -28.43
N GLY A 109 13.46 17.78 -27.92
CA GLY A 109 14.83 17.44 -28.29
C GLY A 109 14.97 16.54 -29.52
N GLY A 110 13.89 16.01 -30.09
CA GLY A 110 13.95 15.07 -31.22
C GLY A 110 12.66 14.32 -31.51
N ALA A 111 12.72 13.29 -32.35
CA ALA A 111 11.52 12.58 -32.84
C ALA A 111 10.97 11.49 -31.89
N ASN A 112 11.70 11.11 -30.83
CA ASN A 112 11.45 9.89 -30.06
C ASN A 112 10.28 10.03 -29.06
N GLY A 113 9.50 8.96 -28.91
CA GLY A 113 8.40 8.88 -27.93
C GLY A 113 7.01 9.11 -28.53
N ALA A 114 5.98 8.81 -27.74
CA ALA A 114 4.59 8.97 -28.13
C ALA A 114 4.17 10.45 -28.20
N MET A 115 3.07 10.74 -28.89
CA MET A 115 2.41 12.04 -28.76
C MET A 115 1.85 12.20 -27.34
N LEU A 116 1.87 13.42 -26.81
CA LEU A 116 1.14 13.75 -25.59
C LEU A 116 -0.39 13.58 -25.82
N PRO A 117 -1.18 13.33 -24.77
CA PRO A 117 -2.63 13.52 -24.81
C PRO A 117 -3.01 14.93 -25.28
N THR A 118 -4.26 15.15 -25.67
CA THR A 118 -4.76 16.48 -26.08
C THR A 118 -4.39 17.55 -25.04
N THR A 119 -3.54 18.51 -25.42
CA THR A 119 -2.98 19.51 -24.50
C THR A 119 -3.82 20.78 -24.47
N ASP A 120 -4.04 21.32 -23.27
CA ASP A 120 -4.87 22.51 -23.06
C ASP A 120 -4.21 23.79 -23.60
N VAL A 121 -2.88 23.83 -23.69
CA VAL A 121 -2.13 24.85 -24.45
C VAL A 121 -0.82 24.30 -25.00
N THR A 122 -0.30 24.91 -26.07
CA THR A 122 1.01 24.59 -26.66
C THR A 122 1.96 25.79 -26.57
N GLY A 123 3.08 25.62 -25.87
CA GLY A 123 4.29 26.42 -25.98
C GLY A 123 5.37 25.70 -26.80
N THR A 124 6.52 26.37 -26.97
CA THR A 124 7.62 25.91 -27.83
C THR A 124 8.99 25.91 -27.11
N THR A 125 9.01 25.92 -25.78
CA THR A 125 10.25 26.02 -25.01
C THR A 125 10.83 24.64 -24.78
N ASN A 126 12.08 24.38 -25.20
CA ASN A 126 12.78 23.17 -24.80
C ASN A 126 13.16 23.29 -23.32
N LEU A 127 12.67 22.36 -22.49
CA LEU A 127 13.02 22.27 -21.08
C LEU A 127 14.29 21.43 -20.92
N ALA A 128 15.09 21.67 -19.88
CA ALA A 128 16.26 20.84 -19.61
C ALA A 128 15.84 19.55 -18.90
N SER A 129 16.25 18.40 -19.43
CA SER A 129 15.84 17.06 -18.95
C SER A 129 16.32 16.69 -17.54
N THR A 130 17.26 17.44 -16.96
CA THR A 130 17.92 17.08 -15.69
C THR A 130 18.03 18.20 -14.66
N ALA A 131 17.96 19.49 -15.04
CA ALA A 131 17.91 20.62 -14.11
C ALA A 131 17.44 21.94 -14.73
N GLY A 132 16.49 22.62 -14.09
CA GLY A 132 15.86 23.84 -14.59
C GLY A 132 14.99 24.54 -13.54
N LYS A 133 14.32 25.62 -13.93
CA LYS A 133 13.41 26.40 -13.08
C LYS A 133 12.13 26.72 -13.85
N ILE A 134 10.98 26.48 -13.24
CA ILE A 134 9.66 26.82 -13.78
C ILE A 134 8.94 27.69 -12.75
N ALA A 135 8.32 28.78 -13.21
CA ALA A 135 7.48 29.65 -12.41
C ALA A 135 6.10 29.77 -13.05
N LEU A 136 5.04 29.58 -12.28
CA LEU A 136 3.69 29.98 -12.64
C LEU A 136 3.48 31.44 -12.22
N VAL A 137 3.12 32.31 -13.15
CA VAL A 137 3.01 33.76 -12.92
C VAL A 137 1.63 34.25 -13.30
N ASN A 138 0.95 34.98 -12.42
CA ASN A 138 -0.44 35.41 -12.58
C ASN A 138 -0.68 36.54 -13.61
N ASN A 139 0.33 36.87 -14.42
CA ASN A 139 0.27 37.86 -15.49
C ASN A 139 1.39 37.61 -16.53
N THR A 140 1.54 38.52 -17.50
CA THR A 140 2.47 38.43 -18.63
C THR A 140 3.83 39.09 -18.41
N THR A 141 4.13 39.63 -17.22
CA THR A 141 5.41 40.28 -16.92
C THR A 141 6.53 39.24 -16.85
N LEU A 142 7.56 39.38 -17.68
CA LEU A 142 8.71 38.48 -17.69
C LEU A 142 9.52 38.62 -16.39
N LEU A 143 9.83 37.49 -15.75
CA LEU A 143 10.72 37.44 -14.59
C LEU A 143 12.16 37.83 -14.97
N ALA A 144 12.91 38.38 -14.02
CA ALA A 144 14.26 38.85 -14.22
C ALA A 144 15.21 38.34 -13.13
N GLY A 145 16.47 38.12 -13.50
CA GLY A 145 17.50 37.63 -12.59
C GLY A 145 17.46 36.12 -12.35
N THR A 146 18.43 35.63 -11.58
CA THR A 146 18.64 34.18 -11.38
C THR A 146 17.67 33.55 -10.39
N CYS A 147 17.20 34.29 -9.39
CA CYS A 147 16.25 33.82 -8.39
C CYS A 147 15.25 34.94 -8.02
N PRO A 148 14.06 34.99 -8.65
CA PRO A 148 13.14 36.11 -8.51
C PRO A 148 12.24 36.06 -7.26
N LEU A 149 12.24 34.95 -6.51
CA LEU A 149 11.32 34.68 -5.39
C LEU A 149 11.20 35.80 -4.35
N SER A 150 12.30 36.49 -4.03
CA SER A 150 12.32 37.60 -3.07
C SER A 150 11.90 38.97 -3.66
N THR A 151 11.52 39.02 -4.95
CA THR A 151 11.28 40.27 -5.70
C THR A 151 10.00 40.27 -6.54
N ALA A 152 9.47 39.11 -6.93
CA ALA A 152 8.35 38.99 -7.86
C ALA A 152 7.08 38.47 -7.15
N THR A 153 6.25 39.39 -6.65
CA THR A 153 4.98 39.10 -5.95
C THR A 153 3.85 38.56 -6.86
N SER A 154 4.16 38.26 -8.11
CA SER A 154 3.24 37.69 -9.11
C SER A 154 3.42 36.19 -9.35
N ILE A 155 4.44 35.59 -8.74
CA ILE A 155 4.64 34.13 -8.74
C ILE A 155 3.53 33.48 -7.90
N VAL A 156 2.96 32.39 -8.42
CA VAL A 156 1.88 31.60 -7.79
C VAL A 156 2.41 30.26 -7.27
N ASP A 157 3.38 29.68 -7.98
CA ASP A 157 4.13 28.45 -7.64
C ASP A 157 5.45 28.46 -8.43
N PHE A 158 6.53 27.92 -7.87
CA PHE A 158 7.86 27.87 -8.46
C PHE A 158 8.59 26.55 -8.20
N VAL A 159 8.88 25.79 -9.25
CA VAL A 159 9.64 24.54 -9.17
C VAL A 159 11.08 24.76 -9.65
N GLY A 160 12.02 24.79 -8.71
CA GLY A 160 13.44 24.65 -8.99
C GLY A 160 13.87 23.19 -8.87
N TYR A 161 14.23 22.56 -10.00
CA TYR A 161 14.53 21.13 -10.08
C TYR A 161 15.96 20.85 -10.55
N GLY A 162 16.51 19.73 -10.10
CA GLY A 162 17.72 19.13 -10.64
C GLY A 162 19.05 19.63 -10.07
N SER A 163 20.09 18.82 -10.24
CA SER A 163 21.41 19.11 -9.65
C SER A 163 22.01 20.42 -10.18
N GLY A 164 22.41 21.31 -9.27
CA GLY A 164 23.04 22.60 -9.60
C GLY A 164 22.08 23.76 -9.88
N VAL A 165 20.75 23.58 -9.76
CA VAL A 165 19.79 24.68 -9.85
C VAL A 165 20.01 25.71 -8.74
N ASN A 166 19.97 27.01 -9.09
CA ASN A 166 20.33 28.13 -8.20
C ASN A 166 19.14 28.92 -7.63
N CYS A 167 17.91 28.42 -7.80
CA CYS A 167 16.69 28.93 -7.18
C CYS A 167 15.65 27.81 -7.10
N PHE A 168 14.91 27.74 -6.01
CA PHE A 168 13.85 26.77 -5.69
C PHE A 168 13.08 27.31 -4.49
N GLU A 169 11.86 26.83 -4.27
CA GLU A 169 11.13 27.14 -3.03
C GLU A 169 11.70 26.34 -1.85
N GLY A 170 11.81 27.01 -0.71
CA GLY A 170 12.21 26.42 0.55
C GLY A 170 13.71 26.15 0.70
N SER A 171 14.02 25.20 1.56
CA SER A 171 15.37 24.82 1.98
C SER A 171 16.12 23.95 0.97
N ALA A 172 15.41 23.21 0.11
CA ALA A 172 16.02 22.40 -0.94
C ALA A 172 15.10 22.18 -2.16
N ARG A 173 15.74 22.19 -3.34
CA ARG A 173 15.20 21.87 -4.68
C ARG A 173 14.44 20.55 -4.78
N ALA A 174 13.59 20.46 -5.81
CA ALA A 174 13.05 19.18 -6.29
C ALA A 174 14.18 18.22 -6.76
N PRO A 175 13.89 16.92 -6.92
CA PRO A 175 14.80 15.92 -7.46
C PRO A 175 15.33 16.22 -8.88
N SER A 176 15.97 15.25 -9.52
CA SER A 176 16.42 15.37 -10.91
C SER A 176 15.56 14.46 -11.78
N PRO A 177 14.83 14.99 -12.78
CA PRO A 177 14.14 14.20 -13.78
C PRO A 177 15.15 13.66 -14.79
N SER A 178 14.66 12.96 -15.82
CA SER A 178 15.49 12.41 -16.88
C SER A 178 14.70 12.30 -18.20
N ASN A 179 15.33 11.74 -19.24
CA ASN A 179 14.61 11.43 -20.49
C ASN A 179 13.41 10.49 -20.24
N THR A 180 13.48 9.59 -19.25
CA THR A 180 12.46 8.57 -18.94
C THR A 180 11.61 8.86 -17.71
N THR A 181 11.87 9.94 -16.95
CA THR A 181 11.21 10.20 -15.65
C THR A 181 10.85 11.67 -15.47
N ALA A 182 9.69 11.94 -14.87
CA ALA A 182 9.23 13.29 -14.53
C ALA A 182 9.46 13.59 -13.04
N ASP A 183 9.48 14.87 -12.65
CA ASP A 183 9.21 15.26 -11.26
C ASP A 183 7.69 15.33 -11.06
N LEU A 184 7.18 14.60 -10.07
CA LEU A 184 5.74 14.53 -9.70
C LEU A 184 5.51 15.24 -8.36
N ARG A 185 4.56 16.17 -8.28
CA ARG A 185 4.13 16.77 -7.00
C ARG A 185 3.27 15.75 -6.23
N LYS A 186 3.60 15.51 -4.96
CA LYS A 186 3.02 14.43 -4.13
C LYS A 186 1.51 14.57 -3.96
N ASN A 187 0.85 13.42 -3.79
CA ASN A 187 -0.62 13.30 -3.74
C ASN A 187 -1.28 14.00 -4.95
N ASP A 188 -0.70 13.82 -6.15
CA ASP A 188 -1.14 14.39 -7.43
C ASP A 188 -1.26 15.93 -7.43
N GLY A 189 -0.40 16.62 -6.68
CA GLY A 189 -0.44 18.08 -6.54
C GLY A 189 -1.31 18.59 -5.38
N CYS A 190 -1.98 17.72 -4.63
CA CYS A 190 -2.67 18.17 -3.41
C CYS A 190 -1.70 18.59 -2.29
N ILE A 191 -0.47 18.05 -2.26
CA ILE A 191 0.56 18.45 -1.30
C ILE A 191 1.41 19.59 -1.88
N ASP A 192 1.46 20.68 -1.11
CA ASP A 192 2.27 21.86 -1.37
C ASP A 192 2.65 22.48 -0.03
N THR A 193 3.95 22.70 0.17
CA THR A 193 4.54 23.12 1.45
C THR A 193 5.61 24.20 1.29
N ASP A 194 5.72 24.81 0.10
CA ASP A 194 6.80 25.73 -0.30
C ASP A 194 8.21 25.15 -0.11
N GLU A 195 8.34 23.83 -0.22
CA GLU A 195 9.60 23.10 -0.06
C GLU A 195 9.71 22.10 -1.21
N ASN A 196 10.32 22.50 -2.33
CA ASN A 196 10.30 21.67 -3.55
C ASN A 196 10.85 20.23 -3.32
N SER A 197 11.80 20.04 -2.40
CA SER A 197 12.30 18.71 -1.98
C SER A 197 11.31 17.88 -1.14
N ALA A 198 10.42 18.54 -0.40
CA ALA A 198 9.35 17.91 0.37
C ALA A 198 8.13 17.64 -0.51
N ASP A 199 7.91 18.42 -1.57
CA ASP A 199 6.72 18.33 -2.41
C ASP A 199 6.88 17.43 -3.65
N PHE A 200 8.08 17.28 -4.23
CA PHE A 200 8.29 16.52 -5.48
C PHE A 200 8.99 15.16 -5.31
N VAL A 201 8.77 14.25 -6.28
CA VAL A 201 9.49 12.96 -6.43
C VAL A 201 9.85 12.68 -7.89
N SER A 202 11.04 12.11 -8.13
CA SER A 202 11.41 11.48 -9.42
C SER A 202 12.28 10.24 -9.20
N GLY A 203 12.43 9.44 -10.25
CA GLY A 203 13.17 8.17 -10.28
C GLY A 203 12.48 7.16 -11.20
N SER A 204 13.06 5.97 -11.37
CA SER A 204 12.56 4.95 -12.31
C SER A 204 11.15 4.42 -12.01
N GLY A 205 10.62 4.62 -10.79
CA GLY A 205 9.22 4.36 -10.44
C GLY A 205 8.26 5.53 -10.71
N ASN A 206 8.73 6.65 -11.28
CA ASN A 206 7.97 7.87 -11.55
C ASN A 206 8.07 8.23 -13.06
N PRO A 207 7.47 7.43 -13.96
CA PRO A 207 7.37 7.79 -15.36
C PRO A 207 6.51 9.06 -15.53
N PRO A 208 6.68 9.83 -16.63
CA PRO A 208 5.76 10.92 -16.96
C PRO A 208 4.36 10.38 -17.20
N ASN A 209 3.35 11.10 -16.71
CA ASN A 209 1.94 10.70 -16.76
C ASN A 209 1.06 11.96 -16.96
N PRO A 210 1.13 12.59 -18.15
CA PRO A 210 0.55 13.90 -18.43
C PRO A 210 -0.99 13.92 -18.39
N ARG A 211 -1.58 14.75 -17.53
CA ARG A 211 -3.04 14.94 -17.41
C ARG A 211 -3.46 16.34 -17.84
N ASN A 212 -4.65 16.43 -18.43
CA ASN A 212 -5.25 17.63 -19.05
C ASN A 212 -6.60 18.01 -18.41
N SER A 213 -7.29 19.04 -18.91
CA SER A 213 -8.59 19.46 -18.34
C SER A 213 -9.70 18.40 -18.43
N LEU A 214 -9.55 17.41 -19.31
CA LEU A 214 -10.50 16.29 -19.48
C LEU A 214 -10.25 15.15 -18.48
N SER A 215 -9.04 15.06 -17.92
CA SER A 215 -8.62 14.00 -17.00
C SER A 215 -9.40 14.01 -15.67
N PRO A 216 -9.57 12.86 -14.99
CA PRO A 216 -10.42 12.73 -13.80
C PRO A 216 -10.11 13.75 -12.68
N ILE A 217 -11.15 14.13 -11.94
CA ILE A 217 -11.05 15.12 -10.85
C ILE A 217 -10.33 14.51 -9.65
N LYS A 218 -9.40 15.28 -9.07
CA LYS A 218 -8.67 14.97 -7.82
C LYS A 218 -9.02 16.00 -6.75
N SER A 219 -9.70 15.59 -5.69
CA SER A 219 -10.07 16.47 -4.57
C SER A 219 -8.98 16.53 -3.50
N CYS A 220 -8.69 17.72 -2.97
CA CYS A 220 -7.64 17.94 -1.96
C CYS A 220 -8.14 18.29 -0.55
N THR A 221 -9.44 18.55 -0.39
CA THR A 221 -10.04 19.01 0.87
C THR A 221 -10.65 17.86 1.66
N SER A 222 -10.14 17.62 2.87
CA SER A 222 -10.90 16.99 3.96
C SER A 222 -11.38 18.08 4.95
N PRO A 223 -12.50 17.89 5.67
CA PRO A 223 -13.04 18.93 6.56
C PRO A 223 -12.12 19.23 7.75
N SER A 224 -11.93 20.51 8.07
CA SER A 224 -11.11 20.96 9.21
C SER A 224 -11.94 21.20 10.47
N THR A 225 -11.71 20.41 11.52
CA THR A 225 -12.28 20.64 12.86
C THR A 225 -11.46 21.67 13.64
N PRO A 226 -12.08 22.69 14.29
CA PRO A 226 -11.33 23.77 14.95
C PRO A 226 -10.56 23.30 16.18
N THR A 227 -9.32 23.76 16.32
CA THR A 227 -8.43 23.45 17.45
C THR A 227 -8.80 24.28 18.69
N ASN A 228 -8.81 23.65 19.87
CA ASN A 228 -8.99 24.32 21.15
C ASN A 228 -7.79 24.04 22.08
N THR A 229 -7.38 25.03 22.87
CA THR A 229 -6.10 24.99 23.62
C THR A 229 -6.23 24.18 24.92
N LEU A 230 -5.33 23.21 25.12
CA LEU A 230 -5.34 22.36 26.32
C LEU A 230 -4.55 22.98 27.49
N THR A 231 -5.09 22.78 28.70
CA THR A 231 -4.44 23.06 30.00
C THR A 231 -4.10 21.73 30.69
N SER A 232 -3.15 21.71 31.63
CA SER A 232 -2.34 20.53 31.98
C SER A 232 -2.73 19.75 33.24
N THR A 233 -2.55 18.41 33.18
CA THR A 233 -2.34 17.45 34.31
C THR A 233 -3.56 17.24 35.26
N PRO A 234 -3.62 16.19 36.13
CA PRO A 234 -2.58 15.21 36.52
C PRO A 234 -2.91 13.70 36.45
N THR A 235 -1.84 12.90 36.58
CA THR A 235 -1.78 11.42 36.54
C THR A 235 -2.23 10.72 37.83
N ARG A 236 -2.72 9.48 37.73
CA ARG A 236 -2.56 8.45 38.79
C ARG A 236 -2.54 7.01 38.24
N THR A 237 -1.68 6.18 38.82
CA THR A 237 -1.46 4.76 38.47
C THR A 237 -1.86 3.85 39.64
N PRO A 238 -2.34 2.63 39.37
CA PRO A 238 -2.03 1.49 40.23
C PRO A 238 -1.41 0.32 39.46
N THR A 239 -0.49 -0.39 40.11
CA THR A 239 0.21 -1.57 39.56
C THR A 239 -0.41 -2.86 40.11
N PHE A 240 -0.48 -3.91 39.28
CA PHE A 240 -0.70 -5.28 39.77
C PHE A 240 0.32 -6.24 39.16
N THR A 241 0.75 -7.20 39.97
CA THR A 241 1.80 -8.18 39.66
C THR A 241 1.21 -9.58 39.69
N ARG A 242 1.60 -10.48 38.76
CA ARG A 242 1.32 -11.92 38.88
C ARG A 242 2.46 -12.78 38.32
N THR A 243 2.37 -14.08 38.57
CA THR A 243 3.52 -14.98 38.76
C THR A 243 3.78 -15.90 37.57
N ASN A 244 5.02 -16.41 37.48
CA ASN A 244 5.57 -17.23 36.42
C ASN A 244 4.88 -18.61 36.20
N THR A 245 4.84 -18.99 34.91
CA THR A 245 5.06 -20.32 34.26
C THR A 245 4.80 -21.64 35.02
N PRO A 246 4.32 -22.68 34.29
CA PRO A 246 5.30 -23.65 33.77
C PRO A 246 5.14 -23.99 32.27
N THR A 247 6.25 -24.43 31.67
CA THR A 247 6.41 -24.77 30.25
C THR A 247 5.96 -26.19 29.93
N LEU A 248 5.52 -26.46 28.70
CA LEU A 248 5.48 -27.81 28.10
C LEU A 248 6.22 -27.85 26.75
N THR A 249 6.70 -29.05 26.40
CA THR A 249 7.75 -29.27 25.39
C THR A 249 7.18 -29.58 23.99
N PRO A 250 7.76 -29.06 22.90
CA PRO A 250 7.34 -29.37 21.54
C PRO A 250 8.07 -30.59 20.94
N THR A 251 7.31 -31.56 20.42
CA THR A 251 7.79 -32.54 19.41
C THR A 251 6.61 -33.03 18.56
N HIS A 252 6.63 -32.76 17.26
CA HIS A 252 6.65 -33.78 16.19
C HIS A 252 6.59 -33.10 14.81
N THR A 253 7.54 -33.47 13.94
CA THR A 253 7.74 -32.87 12.60
C THR A 253 7.11 -33.74 11.51
N PRO A 254 6.24 -33.19 10.65
CA PRO A 254 5.99 -33.69 9.30
C PRO A 254 7.02 -33.12 8.31
N THR A 255 7.32 -33.88 7.25
CA THR A 255 8.38 -33.57 6.28
C THR A 255 8.02 -32.39 5.35
N HIS A 256 9.01 -31.54 5.02
CA HIS A 256 8.87 -30.52 3.97
C HIS A 256 8.67 -31.15 2.58
N THR A 257 7.61 -30.73 1.88
CA THR A 257 7.49 -30.83 0.42
C THR A 257 7.79 -29.45 -0.19
N PRO A 258 8.37 -29.32 -1.41
CA PRO A 258 8.95 -28.04 -1.87
C PRO A 258 7.95 -26.90 -2.11
N THR A 259 8.44 -25.69 -1.89
CA THR A 259 7.76 -24.40 -2.05
C THR A 259 7.28 -24.12 -3.48
N ALA A 260 5.99 -23.85 -3.66
CA ALA A 260 5.51 -23.04 -4.78
C ALA A 260 6.00 -21.60 -4.59
N THR A 261 6.84 -21.10 -5.49
CA THR A 261 7.37 -19.73 -5.40
C THR A 261 6.38 -18.76 -6.02
N ALA A 262 5.89 -17.79 -5.23
CA ALA A 262 5.03 -16.72 -5.74
C ALA A 262 5.80 -15.86 -6.77
N THR A 263 5.55 -16.11 -8.06
CA THR A 263 6.15 -15.38 -9.17
C THR A 263 5.70 -13.92 -9.13
N ARG A 264 6.61 -13.00 -9.46
CA ARG A 264 6.29 -11.57 -9.56
C ARG A 264 5.24 -11.35 -10.65
N ILE A 265 4.29 -10.43 -10.39
CA ILE A 265 3.35 -9.92 -11.40
C ILE A 265 4.14 -9.57 -12.67
N ALA A 266 3.85 -10.30 -13.75
CA ALA A 266 4.61 -10.28 -14.99
C ALA A 266 3.86 -9.52 -16.09
N GLU A 267 4.61 -9.12 -17.12
CA GLU A 267 4.04 -8.71 -18.39
C GLU A 267 3.48 -9.93 -19.14
N LYS A 268 2.34 -10.47 -18.67
CA LYS A 268 1.81 -11.80 -19.04
C LYS A 268 0.66 -11.73 -20.07
N ILE A 269 0.59 -12.75 -20.92
CA ILE A 269 -0.64 -13.16 -21.63
C ILE A 269 -1.41 -14.09 -20.68
N PHE A 270 -2.74 -13.99 -20.66
CA PHE A 270 -3.60 -14.83 -19.83
C PHE A 270 -4.87 -15.23 -20.60
N ILE A 271 -5.48 -16.31 -20.17
CA ILE A 271 -6.82 -16.74 -20.54
C ILE A 271 -7.80 -15.81 -19.82
N SER A 272 -8.65 -15.10 -20.57
CA SER A 272 -9.62 -14.13 -20.04
C SER A 272 -11.03 -14.69 -19.92
N GLU A 273 -11.44 -15.59 -20.81
CA GLU A 273 -12.76 -16.22 -20.79
C GLU A 273 -12.70 -17.65 -21.38
N VAL A 274 -13.44 -18.58 -20.77
CA VAL A 274 -13.65 -19.94 -21.30
C VAL A 274 -15.14 -20.28 -21.22
N LEU A 275 -15.73 -20.58 -22.39
CA LEU A 275 -17.05 -21.19 -22.50
C LEU A 275 -16.86 -22.66 -22.89
N TYR A 276 -17.15 -23.55 -21.94
CA TYR A 276 -16.97 -25.00 -22.06
C TYR A 276 -18.31 -25.79 -22.01
N ASP A 277 -19.42 -25.15 -21.63
CA ASP A 277 -20.75 -25.76 -21.60
C ASP A 277 -21.63 -25.00 -22.62
N GLY A 278 -21.77 -25.58 -23.81
CA GLY A 278 -22.34 -24.91 -24.98
C GLY A 278 -23.84 -24.64 -24.86
N ALA A 279 -24.36 -23.69 -25.65
CA ALA A 279 -25.82 -23.49 -25.75
C ALA A 279 -26.47 -24.34 -26.86
N GLN A 280 -25.74 -25.32 -27.39
CA GLN A 280 -26.18 -26.25 -28.41
C GLN A 280 -25.67 -27.66 -28.08
N SER A 281 -26.46 -28.68 -28.41
CA SER A 281 -26.16 -30.09 -28.08
C SER A 281 -25.02 -30.73 -28.91
N ASP A 282 -24.24 -29.90 -29.62
CA ASP A 282 -22.98 -30.26 -30.28
C ASP A 282 -21.78 -29.48 -29.69
N ASP A 283 -22.04 -28.62 -28.70
CA ASP A 283 -21.18 -27.63 -28.05
C ASP A 283 -20.32 -26.81 -29.04
N GLY A 284 -20.79 -26.61 -30.28
CA GLY A 284 -19.99 -25.98 -31.32
C GLY A 284 -19.69 -24.50 -31.08
N ASP A 285 -20.42 -23.85 -30.17
CA ASP A 285 -20.26 -22.44 -29.78
C ASP A 285 -19.29 -22.22 -28.60
N GLU A 286 -18.68 -23.28 -28.06
CA GLU A 286 -17.54 -23.22 -27.14
C GLU A 286 -16.40 -22.33 -27.66
N PHE A 287 -15.71 -21.65 -26.74
CA PHE A 287 -14.52 -20.87 -27.07
C PHE A 287 -13.57 -20.66 -25.87
N ILE A 288 -12.32 -20.34 -26.21
CA ILE A 288 -11.29 -19.85 -25.31
C ILE A 288 -10.87 -18.45 -25.78
N GLU A 289 -10.75 -17.50 -24.86
CA GLU A 289 -10.25 -16.16 -25.12
C GLU A 289 -8.91 -15.91 -24.43
N LEU A 290 -7.96 -15.33 -25.18
CA LEU A 290 -6.66 -14.86 -24.69
C LEU A 290 -6.56 -13.34 -24.75
N ALA A 291 -5.93 -12.75 -23.74
CA ALA A 291 -5.67 -11.32 -23.65
C ALA A 291 -4.36 -10.98 -22.90
N HIS A 292 -4.01 -9.69 -22.84
CA HIS A 292 -2.82 -9.23 -22.15
C HIS A 292 -3.00 -7.84 -21.52
N SER A 293 -2.22 -7.54 -20.48
CA SER A 293 -2.24 -6.27 -19.74
C SER A 293 -1.40 -5.15 -20.39
N LEU A 294 -0.73 -5.42 -21.51
CA LEU A 294 0.30 -4.54 -22.06
C LEU A 294 -0.23 -3.47 -23.02
N LEU A 295 0.41 -2.29 -23.00
CA LEU A 295 0.16 -1.18 -23.93
C LEU A 295 0.91 -1.32 -25.28
N LYS A 296 1.48 -2.50 -25.55
CA LYS A 296 2.15 -2.89 -26.80
C LYS A 296 1.50 -4.16 -27.33
N THR A 297 1.47 -4.32 -28.65
CA THR A 297 1.12 -5.59 -29.32
C THR A 297 2.09 -6.69 -28.89
N ILE A 298 1.58 -7.90 -28.68
CA ILE A 298 2.38 -9.11 -28.41
C ILE A 298 2.29 -10.06 -29.61
N ASP A 299 3.42 -10.64 -29.99
CA ASP A 299 3.53 -11.72 -30.97
C ASP A 299 3.33 -13.07 -30.25
N LEU A 300 2.44 -13.92 -30.78
CA LEU A 300 2.20 -15.28 -30.31
C LEU A 300 2.95 -16.34 -31.13
N GLY A 301 3.88 -15.94 -32.01
CA GLY A 301 4.76 -16.88 -32.71
C GLY A 301 5.35 -17.93 -31.76
N ASP A 302 5.14 -19.20 -32.12
CA ASP A 302 5.57 -20.39 -31.40
C ASP A 302 4.96 -20.60 -29.98
N TYR A 303 3.97 -19.81 -29.54
CA TYR A 303 3.13 -20.14 -28.38
C TYR A 303 2.20 -21.33 -28.70
N LYS A 304 1.75 -22.06 -27.67
CA LYS A 304 0.83 -23.20 -27.81
C LYS A 304 -0.36 -23.13 -26.85
N ILE A 305 -1.44 -23.82 -27.18
CA ILE A 305 -2.64 -23.96 -26.34
C ILE A 305 -3.28 -25.34 -26.51
N GLY A 306 -3.75 -25.94 -25.42
CA GLY A 306 -4.41 -27.26 -25.43
C GLY A 306 -4.73 -27.77 -24.03
N ASP A 307 -5.27 -28.98 -23.97
CA ASP A 307 -5.64 -29.75 -22.78
C ASP A 307 -4.47 -30.59 -22.22
N GLU A 308 -3.57 -31.10 -23.06
CA GLU A 308 -2.55 -32.05 -22.62
C GLU A 308 -1.53 -31.47 -21.63
N GLU A 309 -1.61 -31.94 -20.38
CA GLU A 309 -0.68 -31.63 -19.29
C GLU A 309 0.70 -32.29 -19.45
N THR A 310 0.78 -33.51 -19.99
CA THR A 310 2.02 -34.29 -20.07
C THR A 310 2.53 -34.45 -21.49
N LYS A 311 3.74 -33.93 -21.73
CA LYS A 311 4.44 -34.04 -23.02
C LYS A 311 4.59 -35.51 -23.47
N GLY A 312 3.88 -35.88 -24.54
CA GLY A 312 3.90 -37.22 -25.13
C GLY A 312 2.73 -38.14 -24.74
N SER A 313 1.72 -37.62 -24.04
CA SER A 313 0.47 -38.32 -23.72
C SER A 313 -0.58 -38.17 -24.86
N GLY A 314 -1.84 -38.53 -24.60
CA GLY A 314 -2.87 -38.81 -25.60
C GLY A 314 -3.75 -37.64 -26.05
N GLU A 315 -3.74 -36.52 -25.34
CA GLU A 315 -4.62 -35.37 -25.55
C GLU A 315 -4.02 -34.39 -26.56
N SER A 316 -4.41 -33.12 -26.58
CA SER A 316 -4.09 -32.18 -27.64
C SER A 316 -3.20 -31.02 -27.22
N MET A 317 -2.50 -30.48 -28.22
CA MET A 317 -1.78 -29.21 -28.11
C MET A 317 -1.73 -28.60 -29.51
N TYR A 318 -2.00 -27.31 -29.63
CA TYR A 318 -2.05 -26.55 -30.87
C TYR A 318 -1.03 -25.41 -30.82
N ILE A 319 -0.45 -25.03 -31.96
CA ILE A 319 0.56 -23.96 -32.07
C ILE A 319 0.03 -22.78 -32.88
N PHE A 320 0.25 -21.56 -32.39
CA PHE A 320 -0.09 -20.34 -33.12
C PHE A 320 0.87 -20.14 -34.30
N PRO A 321 0.38 -19.79 -35.51
CA PRO A 321 1.24 -19.52 -36.65
C PRO A 321 2.06 -18.24 -36.41
N ASN A 322 3.31 -18.24 -36.87
CA ASN A 322 4.21 -17.07 -36.76
C ASN A 322 3.59 -15.82 -37.42
N GLY A 323 3.64 -14.68 -36.71
CA GLY A 323 2.91 -13.46 -37.09
C GLY A 323 1.45 -13.41 -36.61
N THR A 324 1.07 -14.25 -35.65
CA THR A 324 -0.17 -14.07 -34.87
C THR A 324 0.05 -12.99 -33.83
N PHE A 325 -0.81 -11.98 -33.76
CA PHE A 325 -0.64 -10.86 -32.84
C PHE A 325 -1.89 -10.62 -31.98
N ILE A 326 -1.70 -10.41 -30.68
CA ILE A 326 -2.69 -9.77 -29.81
C ILE A 326 -2.34 -8.28 -29.72
N ALA A 327 -3.34 -7.41 -29.88
CA ALA A 327 -3.18 -5.96 -29.73
C ALA A 327 -3.72 -5.47 -28.38
N PRO A 328 -3.24 -4.33 -27.83
CA PRO A 328 -3.75 -3.78 -26.59
C PRO A 328 -5.28 -3.66 -26.57
N ASN A 329 -5.88 -4.16 -25.49
CA ASN A 329 -7.34 -4.20 -25.27
C ASN A 329 -8.14 -4.93 -26.37
N THR A 330 -7.50 -5.80 -27.17
CA THR A 330 -8.13 -6.52 -28.28
C THR A 330 -7.90 -8.03 -28.10
N PRO A 331 -8.83 -8.77 -27.47
CA PRO A 331 -8.65 -10.21 -27.24
C PRO A 331 -8.58 -11.03 -28.53
N LEU A 332 -8.01 -12.22 -28.39
CA LEU A 332 -7.92 -13.24 -29.43
C LEU A 332 -8.75 -14.45 -29.01
N ILE A 333 -9.73 -14.79 -29.85
CA ILE A 333 -10.72 -15.83 -29.57
C ILE A 333 -10.49 -17.06 -30.45
N ILE A 334 -10.51 -18.23 -29.84
CA ILE A 334 -10.39 -19.54 -30.48
C ILE A 334 -11.71 -20.27 -30.22
N ALA A 335 -12.49 -20.54 -31.27
CA ALA A 335 -13.75 -21.29 -31.14
C ALA A 335 -13.58 -22.77 -31.49
N ARG A 336 -14.45 -23.64 -30.94
CA ARG A 336 -14.58 -25.02 -31.41
C ARG A 336 -15.08 -25.06 -32.86
N ASN A 337 -16.10 -24.26 -33.17
CA ASN A 337 -16.50 -23.97 -34.55
C ASN A 337 -16.89 -22.50 -34.78
N ALA A 338 -16.31 -21.88 -35.80
CA ALA A 338 -16.54 -20.48 -36.12
C ALA A 338 -17.96 -20.18 -36.63
N ALA A 339 -18.66 -21.13 -37.25
CA ALA A 339 -20.04 -20.93 -37.68
C ALA A 339 -21.00 -20.88 -36.47
N GLN A 340 -20.91 -21.85 -35.55
CA GLN A 340 -21.74 -21.88 -34.35
C GLN A 340 -21.42 -20.72 -33.39
N PHE A 341 -20.14 -20.39 -33.20
CA PHE A 341 -19.75 -19.17 -32.45
C PHE A 341 -20.33 -17.90 -33.09
N ARG A 342 -20.23 -17.73 -34.42
CA ARG A 342 -20.81 -16.57 -35.13
C ARG A 342 -22.33 -16.52 -34.98
N ASN A 343 -23.02 -17.67 -34.97
CA ASN A 343 -24.47 -17.73 -34.77
C ASN A 343 -24.89 -17.21 -33.39
N ARG A 344 -24.10 -17.48 -32.33
CA ARG A 344 -24.40 -17.01 -30.95
C ARG A 344 -23.95 -15.57 -30.70
N PHE A 345 -22.78 -15.17 -31.18
CA PHE A 345 -22.14 -13.89 -30.80
C PHE A 345 -22.15 -12.82 -31.92
N GLY A 346 -22.56 -13.18 -33.13
CA GLY A 346 -22.73 -12.23 -34.25
C GLY A 346 -21.44 -11.81 -34.97
N PHE A 347 -20.30 -12.42 -34.66
CA PHE A 347 -19.01 -12.11 -35.29
C PHE A 347 -18.07 -13.32 -35.37
N ASP A 348 -17.05 -13.22 -36.22
CA ASP A 348 -16.05 -14.26 -36.45
C ASP A 348 -15.01 -14.30 -35.29
N PRO A 349 -14.61 -15.48 -34.80
CA PRO A 349 -13.46 -15.65 -33.92
C PRO A 349 -12.16 -15.46 -34.70
N ASN A 350 -11.01 -15.40 -34.01
CA ASN A 350 -9.71 -15.26 -34.65
C ASN A 350 -9.20 -16.57 -35.25
N PHE A 351 -9.56 -17.71 -34.63
CA PHE A 351 -9.24 -19.06 -35.07
C PHE A 351 -10.39 -20.03 -34.80
N GLU A 352 -10.41 -21.17 -35.49
CA GLU A 352 -11.15 -22.37 -35.05
C GLU A 352 -10.27 -23.63 -35.01
N LEU A 353 -10.80 -24.70 -34.40
CA LEU A 353 -10.06 -25.94 -34.10
C LEU A 353 -10.43 -27.14 -35.00
N VAL A 354 -11.62 -27.11 -35.61
CA VAL A 354 -12.17 -28.14 -36.52
C VAL A 354 -12.18 -29.55 -35.92
N THR A 355 -13.14 -29.79 -35.02
CA THR A 355 -13.52 -31.14 -34.57
C THR A 355 -14.14 -31.96 -35.70
N THR A 356 -13.85 -33.26 -35.76
CA THR A 356 -14.22 -34.13 -36.90
C THR A 356 -15.72 -34.41 -37.04
N GLY A 357 -16.23 -34.31 -38.27
CA GLY A 357 -17.34 -35.15 -38.77
C GLY A 357 -18.77 -34.64 -38.57
N VAL A 358 -19.03 -33.75 -37.61
CA VAL A 358 -20.37 -33.16 -37.38
C VAL A 358 -20.37 -31.65 -37.65
N LEU A 359 -19.41 -30.93 -37.09
CA LEU A 359 -19.25 -29.48 -37.31
C LEU A 359 -18.56 -29.20 -38.66
N THR A 360 -18.96 -28.11 -39.31
CA THR A 360 -18.47 -27.74 -40.66
C THR A 360 -17.47 -26.59 -40.57
N ASP A 361 -16.27 -26.82 -41.12
CA ASP A 361 -15.20 -25.83 -41.33
C ASP A 361 -15.72 -24.53 -41.96
N THR A 362 -15.19 -23.39 -41.52
CA THR A 362 -15.53 -22.04 -42.02
C THR A 362 -14.31 -21.43 -42.73
N PRO A 363 -14.12 -21.64 -44.05
CA PRO A 363 -12.84 -21.35 -44.73
C PRO A 363 -12.34 -19.89 -44.75
N SER A 364 -13.09 -18.96 -44.16
CA SER A 364 -12.68 -17.57 -43.93
C SER A 364 -11.97 -17.35 -42.58
N VAL A 365 -12.06 -18.31 -41.65
CA VAL A 365 -11.39 -18.30 -40.35
C VAL A 365 -10.19 -19.24 -40.40
N PRO A 366 -9.00 -18.85 -39.92
CA PRO A 366 -7.84 -19.73 -39.88
C PRO A 366 -7.98 -20.88 -38.87
N ASN A 367 -7.57 -22.08 -39.25
CA ASN A 367 -7.50 -23.24 -38.36
C ASN A 367 -6.16 -23.27 -37.63
N LEU A 368 -6.15 -23.57 -36.32
CA LEU A 368 -4.90 -23.81 -35.58
C LEU A 368 -4.26 -25.15 -35.98
N ALA A 369 -2.93 -25.18 -36.02
CA ALA A 369 -2.16 -26.39 -36.35
C ALA A 369 -1.84 -27.20 -35.09
N LYS A 370 -1.91 -28.54 -35.15
CA LYS A 370 -1.52 -29.41 -34.02
C LYS A 370 -0.01 -29.37 -33.78
N TYR A 371 0.40 -29.18 -32.53
CA TYR A 371 1.78 -29.25 -32.07
C TYR A 371 2.17 -30.69 -31.69
N THR A 372 2.33 -31.55 -32.70
CA THR A 372 2.59 -33.00 -32.53
C THR A 372 3.94 -33.35 -31.88
N ALA A 373 4.75 -32.34 -31.51
CA ALA A 373 5.95 -32.51 -30.68
C ALA A 373 5.63 -32.47 -29.17
N TRP A 374 4.42 -32.06 -28.78
CA TRP A 374 3.87 -32.19 -27.44
C TRP A 374 2.79 -33.28 -27.38
N ALA A 375 1.72 -33.15 -28.17
CA ALA A 375 0.56 -34.05 -28.14
C ALA A 375 -0.17 -34.08 -29.50
N SER A 376 -1.07 -35.05 -29.71
CA SER A 376 -1.66 -35.29 -31.04
C SER A 376 -3.14 -35.66 -31.09
N GLY A 377 -3.77 -35.86 -29.92
CA GLY A 377 -5.22 -35.94 -29.74
C GLY A 377 -5.94 -34.64 -30.10
N SER A 378 -7.21 -34.54 -29.75
CA SER A 378 -8.09 -33.42 -30.15
C SER A 378 -8.68 -32.77 -28.91
N LEU A 379 -8.72 -31.43 -28.89
CA LEU A 379 -9.13 -30.66 -27.73
C LEU A 379 -10.52 -31.06 -27.26
N SER A 380 -10.60 -31.42 -25.98
CA SER A 380 -11.84 -31.51 -25.22
C SER A 380 -12.08 -30.19 -24.45
N LEU A 381 -13.34 -29.94 -24.08
CA LEU A 381 -13.76 -28.87 -23.19
C LEU A 381 -14.86 -29.41 -22.24
N ALA A 382 -14.65 -30.61 -21.70
CA ALA A 382 -15.69 -31.44 -21.11
C ALA A 382 -16.49 -30.73 -20.00
N ASN A 383 -17.82 -30.77 -20.15
CA ASN A 383 -18.81 -30.11 -19.28
C ASN A 383 -18.71 -30.61 -17.82
N SER A 384 -18.21 -31.84 -17.60
CA SER A 384 -17.94 -32.45 -16.29
C SER A 384 -16.64 -32.00 -15.60
N GLY A 385 -15.76 -31.32 -16.31
CA GLY A 385 -14.43 -30.92 -15.85
C GLY A 385 -13.35 -31.30 -16.85
N ASP A 386 -12.48 -30.33 -17.15
CA ASP A 386 -11.39 -30.37 -18.12
C ASP A 386 -10.40 -29.23 -17.79
N GLU A 387 -9.31 -29.11 -18.57
CA GLU A 387 -8.28 -28.09 -18.40
C GLU A 387 -7.77 -27.46 -19.70
N ILE A 388 -7.23 -26.25 -19.60
CA ILE A 388 -6.52 -25.55 -20.68
C ILE A 388 -5.18 -25.01 -20.15
N LEU A 389 -4.11 -25.31 -20.88
CA LEU A 389 -2.77 -24.79 -20.70
C LEU A 389 -2.42 -23.86 -21.86
N LEU A 390 -1.94 -22.66 -21.54
CA LEU A 390 -1.25 -21.76 -22.47
C LEU A 390 0.26 -21.94 -22.26
N LEU A 391 0.97 -22.44 -23.27
CA LEU A 391 2.42 -22.66 -23.23
C LEU A 391 3.16 -21.60 -24.07
N GLY A 392 4.36 -21.23 -23.63
CA GLY A 392 5.24 -20.28 -24.31
C GLY A 392 6.08 -20.91 -25.43
N PRO A 393 6.95 -20.10 -26.07
CA PRO A 393 7.81 -20.54 -27.17
C PRO A 393 8.74 -21.71 -26.81
N ASN A 394 9.12 -21.86 -25.54
CA ASN A 394 10.04 -22.89 -25.03
C ASN A 394 9.30 -24.08 -24.37
N ASP A 395 7.99 -24.15 -24.54
CA ASP A 395 7.07 -25.08 -23.83
C ASP A 395 6.96 -24.82 -22.32
N GLU A 396 7.25 -23.59 -21.86
CA GLU A 396 7.02 -23.17 -20.49
C GLU A 396 5.52 -22.89 -20.24
N LEU A 397 4.98 -23.31 -19.09
CA LEU A 397 3.61 -22.93 -18.72
C LEU A 397 3.53 -21.40 -18.49
N VAL A 398 2.69 -20.74 -19.27
CA VAL A 398 2.43 -19.30 -19.15
C VAL A 398 1.19 -19.08 -18.28
N ASP A 399 0.06 -19.68 -18.65
CA ASP A 399 -1.22 -19.55 -17.95
C ASP A 399 -2.03 -20.85 -18.02
N SER A 400 -2.95 -21.07 -17.08
CA SER A 400 -3.84 -22.23 -17.08
C SER A 400 -5.21 -21.92 -16.50
N VAL A 401 -6.21 -22.70 -16.92
CA VAL A 401 -7.58 -22.71 -16.40
C VAL A 401 -8.03 -24.16 -16.26
N ALA A 402 -8.78 -24.48 -15.20
CA ALA A 402 -9.38 -25.78 -14.95
C ALA A 402 -10.78 -25.63 -14.36
N TRP A 403 -11.64 -26.63 -14.55
CA TRP A 403 -13.00 -26.62 -14.02
C TRP A 403 -13.51 -28.02 -13.62
N GLY A 404 -14.58 -28.06 -12.84
CA GLY A 404 -15.26 -29.30 -12.47
C GLY A 404 -14.31 -30.32 -11.81
N ASN A 405 -14.33 -31.56 -12.30
CA ASN A 405 -13.53 -32.66 -11.76
C ASN A 405 -12.07 -32.72 -12.27
N SER A 406 -11.57 -31.64 -12.90
CA SER A 406 -10.17 -31.48 -13.37
C SER A 406 -9.13 -31.63 -12.24
N ASN A 407 -7.87 -31.94 -12.60
CA ASN A 407 -6.76 -32.03 -11.67
C ASN A 407 -5.97 -30.72 -11.56
N PHE A 408 -6.63 -29.66 -11.06
CA PHE A 408 -6.07 -28.30 -10.83
C PHE A 408 -4.61 -28.30 -10.33
N ALA A 409 -4.27 -29.20 -9.40
CA ALA A 409 -2.95 -29.28 -8.78
C ALA A 409 -1.84 -29.78 -9.72
N ALA A 410 -2.14 -30.55 -10.77
CA ALA A 410 -1.16 -30.97 -11.77
C ALA A 410 -0.65 -29.78 -12.60
N ILE A 411 -1.56 -28.89 -13.00
CA ILE A 411 -1.29 -27.69 -13.81
C ILE A 411 -1.00 -26.43 -12.97
N GLY A 412 -0.67 -26.60 -11.69
CA GLY A 412 -0.21 -25.54 -10.80
C GLY A 412 -1.29 -24.55 -10.31
N LEU A 413 -2.57 -24.93 -10.40
CA LEU A 413 -3.72 -24.18 -9.90
C LEU A 413 -4.20 -24.73 -8.55
N ARG A 414 -5.07 -23.95 -7.89
CA ARG A 414 -5.85 -24.37 -6.71
C ARG A 414 -7.24 -23.75 -6.71
N GLY A 415 -8.03 -24.07 -5.69
CA GLY A 415 -9.46 -23.77 -5.65
C GLY A 415 -10.23 -24.68 -6.61
N HIS A 416 -11.47 -24.30 -6.91
CA HIS A 416 -12.34 -24.98 -7.87
C HIS A 416 -13.22 -23.94 -8.56
N ALA A 417 -13.59 -24.17 -9.81
CA ALA A 417 -14.58 -23.37 -10.51
C ALA A 417 -15.45 -24.23 -11.45
N SER A 418 -16.67 -23.77 -11.71
CA SER A 418 -17.55 -24.31 -12.74
C SER A 418 -18.55 -23.25 -13.20
N ALA A 419 -18.97 -23.36 -14.46
CA ALA A 419 -19.99 -22.53 -15.09
C ALA A 419 -20.79 -23.42 -16.04
N SER A 420 -21.99 -23.82 -15.62
CA SER A 420 -22.90 -24.60 -16.46
C SER A 420 -23.58 -23.74 -17.53
N GLU A 421 -24.20 -24.37 -18.54
CA GLU A 421 -25.01 -23.69 -19.55
C GLU A 421 -25.98 -22.66 -18.89
N PRO A 422 -26.10 -21.43 -19.39
CA PRO A 422 -25.43 -20.85 -20.57
C PRO A 422 -24.21 -19.99 -20.20
N ARG A 423 -23.55 -20.25 -19.06
CA ARG A 423 -22.50 -19.41 -18.45
C ARG A 423 -21.09 -19.76 -18.96
N SER A 424 -20.13 -18.88 -18.68
CA SER A 424 -18.69 -19.08 -18.92
C SER A 424 -17.88 -18.78 -17.66
N LEU A 425 -16.63 -19.23 -17.61
CA LEU A 425 -15.65 -18.78 -16.63
C LEU A 425 -14.91 -17.55 -17.16
N GLN A 426 -15.01 -16.43 -16.45
CA GLN A 426 -14.43 -15.14 -16.83
C GLN A 426 -13.42 -14.68 -15.77
N ARG A 427 -12.24 -14.22 -16.20
CA ARG A 427 -11.18 -13.75 -15.28
C ARG A 427 -11.51 -12.34 -14.79
N TYR A 428 -11.60 -12.14 -13.47
CA TYR A 428 -12.02 -10.86 -12.88
C TYR A 428 -11.02 -9.72 -13.11
N SER A 429 -9.72 -10.00 -13.11
CA SER A 429 -8.69 -8.96 -13.22
C SER A 429 -7.36 -9.47 -13.81
N ILE A 430 -6.43 -8.55 -14.07
CA ILE A 430 -5.03 -8.87 -14.42
C ILE A 430 -4.21 -9.41 -13.23
N GLN A 431 -4.77 -9.43 -12.02
CA GLN A 431 -4.18 -10.17 -10.91
C GLN A 431 -4.47 -11.65 -11.14
N ASP A 432 -3.40 -12.40 -11.34
CA ASP A 432 -3.38 -13.84 -11.47
C ASP A 432 -2.71 -14.39 -10.20
N SER A 433 -3.44 -15.19 -9.44
CA SER A 433 -2.98 -15.76 -8.17
C SER A 433 -2.80 -17.28 -8.23
N ASN A 434 -2.99 -17.89 -9.41
CA ASN A 434 -3.13 -19.33 -9.63
C ASN A 434 -4.28 -19.95 -8.81
N SER A 435 -5.38 -19.23 -8.60
CA SER A 435 -6.53 -19.71 -7.83
C SER A 435 -7.83 -19.49 -8.59
N MET A 436 -8.46 -20.58 -9.03
CA MET A 436 -9.74 -20.50 -9.76
C MET A 436 -10.84 -19.86 -8.91
N THR A 437 -10.78 -20.03 -7.59
CA THR A 437 -11.69 -19.41 -6.61
C THR A 437 -11.53 -17.89 -6.50
N TYR A 438 -10.34 -17.32 -6.75
CA TYR A 438 -10.06 -15.89 -6.55
C TYR A 438 -9.90 -15.09 -7.86
N ASP A 439 -9.48 -15.77 -8.94
CA ASP A 439 -9.14 -15.14 -10.21
C ASP A 439 -10.32 -15.14 -11.20
N PHE A 440 -11.29 -16.06 -11.07
CA PHE A 440 -12.40 -16.27 -12.00
C PHE A 440 -13.80 -16.13 -11.36
N PHE A 441 -14.81 -15.86 -12.19
CA PHE A 441 -16.23 -15.82 -11.81
C PHE A 441 -17.11 -16.47 -12.90
N LYS A 442 -18.32 -16.92 -12.54
CA LYS A 442 -19.26 -17.59 -13.47
C LYS A 442 -20.17 -16.56 -14.17
N GLY A 443 -19.80 -16.09 -15.36
CA GLY A 443 -20.39 -14.96 -16.08
C GLY A 443 -21.37 -15.31 -17.22
N THR A 444 -22.14 -14.33 -17.71
CA THR A 444 -22.85 -14.46 -19.00
C THR A 444 -21.83 -14.27 -20.12
N PRO A 445 -21.70 -15.20 -21.10
CA PRO A 445 -20.59 -15.16 -22.04
C PRO A 445 -20.47 -13.84 -22.81
N SER A 446 -19.27 -13.27 -22.79
CA SER A 446 -19.00 -11.87 -23.14
C SER A 446 -17.73 -11.69 -24.00
N PRO A 447 -17.51 -12.49 -25.06
CA PRO A 447 -16.28 -12.43 -25.84
C PRO A 447 -16.00 -11.00 -26.36
N ARG A 448 -14.73 -10.59 -26.23
CA ARG A 448 -14.16 -9.24 -26.40
C ARG A 448 -14.35 -8.27 -25.22
N SER A 449 -15.00 -8.66 -24.11
CA SER A 449 -15.27 -7.79 -22.96
C SER A 449 -14.20 -7.87 -21.86
N LEU A 450 -13.05 -7.23 -22.05
CA LEU A 450 -12.03 -7.15 -21.01
C LEU A 450 -12.42 -6.24 -19.84
N PHE A 451 -12.32 -6.79 -18.63
CA PHE A 451 -12.29 -6.15 -17.31
C PHE A 451 -13.19 -4.91 -17.11
N SER A 452 -14.24 -5.08 -16.31
CA SER A 452 -15.11 -4.00 -15.83
C SER A 452 -14.41 -3.07 -14.80
N VAL A 453 -13.37 -2.35 -15.24
CA VAL A 453 -12.68 -1.29 -14.46
C VAL A 453 -13.57 -0.06 -14.32
N LEU A 454 -14.62 -0.24 -13.52
CA LEU A 454 -15.65 0.75 -13.25
C LEU A 454 -15.19 1.70 -12.12
N PRO A 455 -15.47 3.01 -12.24
CA PRO A 455 -14.96 4.00 -11.29
C PRO A 455 -15.66 3.90 -9.92
N PRO A 456 -14.94 4.10 -8.80
CA PRO A 456 -15.52 4.03 -7.47
C PRO A 456 -16.53 5.17 -7.23
N ARG A 457 -17.78 4.81 -6.93
CA ARG A 457 -18.83 5.74 -6.50
C ARG A 457 -18.78 5.90 -4.98
N SER A 458 -18.24 7.01 -4.47
CA SER A 458 -18.33 7.34 -3.04
C SER A 458 -19.56 8.19 -2.76
N THR A 459 -20.58 7.59 -2.15
CA THR A 459 -21.77 8.29 -1.64
C THR A 459 -21.46 8.97 -0.29
N PRO A 460 -21.85 10.24 -0.09
CA PRO A 460 -21.85 10.87 1.22
C PRO A 460 -22.98 10.30 2.09
N GLY A 461 -22.71 10.01 3.36
CA GLY A 461 -23.76 9.65 4.32
C GLY A 461 -24.68 10.82 4.66
N THR A 462 -25.98 10.54 4.86
CA THR A 462 -26.98 11.56 5.19
C THR A 462 -26.74 12.16 6.56
N THR A 463 -26.84 13.49 6.69
CA THR A 463 -26.59 14.20 7.95
C THR A 463 -27.71 13.95 8.96
N MET A 464 -27.35 13.50 10.16
CA MET A 464 -28.27 13.19 11.25
C MET A 464 -28.02 14.13 12.46
N PRO A 465 -28.96 14.22 13.43
CA PRO A 465 -28.82 15.12 14.57
C PRO A 465 -27.52 14.93 15.36
N ASN A 466 -27.06 16.01 16.02
CA ASN A 466 -25.90 16.03 16.90
C ASN A 466 -24.55 15.65 16.25
N GLY A 467 -24.39 15.88 14.94
CA GLY A 467 -23.13 15.64 14.23
C GLY A 467 -22.85 14.17 13.91
N MET A 468 -23.91 13.35 13.81
CA MET A 468 -23.85 11.98 13.31
C MET A 468 -24.26 11.95 11.83
N PHE A 469 -24.00 10.83 11.18
CA PHE A 469 -24.42 10.54 9.81
C PHE A 469 -25.06 9.15 9.74
N ALA A 470 -25.98 8.98 8.80
CA ALA A 470 -26.49 7.68 8.38
C ALA A 470 -25.63 7.14 7.22
N TYR A 471 -25.30 5.85 7.29
CA TYR A 471 -24.59 5.10 6.26
C TYR A 471 -25.31 3.78 6.02
N TRP A 472 -25.40 3.34 4.77
CA TRP A 472 -26.10 2.11 4.38
C TRP A 472 -25.12 1.06 3.88
N GLY A 473 -25.44 -0.20 4.14
CA GLY A 473 -24.65 -1.35 3.71
C GLY A 473 -25.45 -2.64 3.84
N ASP A 474 -24.71 -3.73 3.75
CA ASP A 474 -25.22 -5.10 3.77
C ASP A 474 -24.19 -5.97 4.53
N LEU A 475 -24.67 -6.95 5.30
CA LEU A 475 -23.89 -7.76 6.24
C LEU A 475 -24.15 -9.27 6.11
N HIS A 476 -24.79 -9.71 5.03
CA HIS A 476 -24.95 -11.13 4.74
C HIS A 476 -24.87 -11.34 3.22
N ALA A 477 -23.77 -11.93 2.75
CA ALA A 477 -23.52 -12.19 1.34
C ALA A 477 -22.36 -13.17 1.14
N HIS A 478 -22.39 -13.89 0.01
CA HIS A 478 -21.51 -15.03 -0.29
C HIS A 478 -20.72 -14.81 -1.59
N SER A 479 -19.63 -15.55 -1.76
CA SER A 479 -18.70 -15.48 -2.89
C SER A 479 -18.34 -16.88 -3.40
N THR A 480 -17.41 -16.99 -4.36
CA THR A 480 -16.86 -18.27 -4.81
C THR A 480 -16.11 -19.06 -3.75
N VAL A 481 -15.90 -18.51 -2.55
CA VAL A 481 -15.34 -19.24 -1.39
C VAL A 481 -16.32 -20.28 -0.86
N SER A 482 -17.62 -19.96 -0.78
CA SER A 482 -18.67 -20.98 -0.63
C SER A 482 -19.32 -21.31 -1.99
N ASP A 483 -20.49 -20.78 -2.25
CA ASP A 483 -21.43 -21.16 -3.31
C ASP A 483 -21.93 -19.96 -4.15
N GLY A 484 -21.48 -18.75 -3.79
CA GLY A 484 -21.65 -17.53 -4.55
C GLY A 484 -20.97 -17.54 -5.92
N SER A 485 -21.10 -16.43 -6.66
CA SER A 485 -20.86 -16.43 -8.12
C SER A 485 -19.56 -15.77 -8.59
N GLY A 486 -18.89 -15.00 -7.74
CA GLY A 486 -17.60 -14.37 -8.06
C GLY A 486 -16.73 -14.12 -6.84
N PRO A 487 -15.47 -13.73 -7.02
CA PRO A 487 -14.46 -13.72 -5.97
C PRO A 487 -14.67 -12.59 -4.96
N PRO A 488 -14.18 -12.73 -3.70
CA PRO A 488 -14.33 -11.72 -2.65
C PRO A 488 -14.00 -10.29 -3.08
N ARG A 489 -12.97 -10.11 -3.92
CA ARG A 489 -12.56 -8.80 -4.48
C ARG A 489 -13.68 -8.17 -5.33
N MET A 490 -14.30 -8.96 -6.20
CA MET A 490 -15.42 -8.54 -7.05
C MET A 490 -16.64 -8.19 -6.20
N ALA A 491 -16.92 -8.93 -5.13
CA ALA A 491 -18.04 -8.65 -4.23
C ALA A 491 -17.89 -7.27 -3.55
N PHE A 492 -16.73 -6.98 -2.93
CA PHE A 492 -16.48 -5.67 -2.31
C PHE A 492 -16.49 -4.51 -3.31
N ASP A 493 -15.91 -4.68 -4.50
CA ASP A 493 -15.94 -3.63 -5.52
C ASP A 493 -17.38 -3.40 -6.05
N THR A 494 -18.18 -4.46 -6.25
CA THR A 494 -19.58 -4.40 -6.72
C THR A 494 -20.49 -3.72 -5.71
N ALA A 495 -20.43 -4.13 -4.44
CA ALA A 495 -21.12 -3.48 -3.34
C ALA A 495 -20.86 -1.96 -3.29
N ARG A 496 -19.58 -1.56 -3.41
CA ARG A 496 -19.18 -0.14 -3.45
C ARG A 496 -19.74 0.60 -4.66
N MET A 497 -19.71 0.00 -5.84
CA MET A 497 -20.23 0.62 -7.08
C MET A 497 -21.75 0.86 -7.02
N ASN A 498 -22.48 -0.07 -6.42
CA ASN A 498 -23.92 0.02 -6.23
C ASN A 498 -24.34 1.00 -5.12
N GLY A 499 -23.37 1.64 -4.44
CA GLY A 499 -23.62 2.73 -3.49
C GLY A 499 -23.68 2.32 -2.02
N LEU A 500 -23.29 1.08 -1.69
CA LEU A 500 -23.09 0.70 -0.29
C LEU A 500 -21.88 1.46 0.28
N HIS A 501 -22.01 1.91 1.53
CA HIS A 501 -20.97 2.58 2.30
C HIS A 501 -20.13 1.57 3.10
N PHE A 502 -20.69 0.39 3.37
CA PHE A 502 -19.99 -0.75 3.93
C PHE A 502 -20.59 -2.06 3.43
N PHE A 503 -19.81 -3.13 3.46
CA PHE A 503 -20.21 -4.47 3.03
C PHE A 503 -19.54 -5.53 3.91
N GLY A 504 -20.31 -6.52 4.34
CA GLY A 504 -19.82 -7.71 5.03
C GLY A 504 -19.95 -8.93 4.13
N LEU A 505 -18.84 -9.61 3.87
CA LEU A 505 -18.81 -10.88 3.16
C LEU A 505 -18.66 -12.03 4.18
N THR A 506 -19.49 -13.05 4.06
CA THR A 506 -19.80 -14.03 5.13
C THR A 506 -20.02 -15.44 4.59
N ASP A 507 -19.16 -15.92 3.69
CA ASP A 507 -19.19 -17.28 3.15
C ASP A 507 -19.31 -18.36 4.25
N HIS A 508 -19.96 -19.48 3.89
CA HIS A 508 -20.31 -20.56 4.82
C HIS A 508 -19.11 -21.24 5.51
N ASP A 509 -19.21 -21.36 6.83
CA ASP A 509 -18.24 -21.97 7.76
C ASP A 509 -17.69 -23.34 7.34
N THR A 510 -18.50 -24.16 6.66
CA THR A 510 -18.14 -25.51 6.21
C THR A 510 -17.11 -25.53 5.08
N THR A 511 -17.00 -24.44 4.31
CA THR A 511 -16.13 -24.33 3.13
C THR A 511 -14.80 -23.64 3.44
N LEU A 512 -14.77 -22.79 4.47
CA LEU A 512 -13.66 -21.91 4.77
C LEU A 512 -12.36 -22.63 5.18
N THR A 513 -11.34 -22.54 4.33
CA THR A 513 -9.96 -22.83 4.72
C THR A 513 -9.26 -21.60 5.32
N GLN A 514 -8.06 -21.78 5.86
CA GLN A 514 -7.21 -20.67 6.32
C GLN A 514 -6.79 -19.75 5.16
N GLU A 515 -6.64 -20.26 3.93
CA GLU A 515 -6.30 -19.40 2.78
C GLU A 515 -7.49 -18.51 2.42
N ASP A 516 -8.70 -19.07 2.37
CA ASP A 516 -9.93 -18.31 2.06
C ASP A 516 -10.21 -17.24 3.12
N TRP A 517 -10.09 -17.61 4.39
CA TRP A 517 -10.23 -16.67 5.49
C TRP A 517 -9.25 -15.50 5.38
N ASP A 518 -7.98 -15.76 5.04
CA ASP A 518 -7.00 -14.70 4.87
C ASP A 518 -7.20 -13.90 3.57
N GLU A 519 -7.65 -14.50 2.47
CA GLU A 519 -7.89 -13.79 1.21
C GLU A 519 -9.21 -12.99 1.19
N MET A 520 -10.30 -13.46 1.82
CA MET A 520 -11.45 -12.62 2.16
C MET A 520 -11.01 -11.43 3.03
N GLY A 521 -10.07 -11.67 3.94
CA GLY A 521 -9.45 -10.64 4.78
C GLY A 521 -8.66 -9.62 3.94
N ASN A 522 -7.86 -10.10 2.99
CA ASN A 522 -7.10 -9.25 2.06
C ASN A 522 -8.03 -8.44 1.17
N ALA A 523 -9.11 -9.02 0.64
CA ALA A 523 -10.10 -8.35 -0.19
C ALA A 523 -10.84 -7.25 0.60
N ALA A 524 -11.35 -7.57 1.80
CA ALA A 524 -12.02 -6.61 2.68
C ALA A 524 -11.11 -5.42 3.05
N ASN A 525 -9.85 -5.70 3.42
CA ASN A 525 -8.86 -4.67 3.71
C ASN A 525 -8.46 -3.87 2.46
N SER A 526 -8.34 -4.53 1.30
CA SER A 526 -7.96 -3.89 0.02
C SER A 526 -9.04 -2.96 -0.51
N ALA A 527 -10.32 -3.27 -0.27
CA ALA A 527 -11.45 -2.39 -0.62
C ALA A 527 -11.66 -1.25 0.37
N THR A 528 -11.33 -1.44 1.66
CA THR A 528 -11.59 -0.46 2.74
C THR A 528 -10.86 0.86 2.54
N ARG A 529 -11.60 1.96 2.49
CA ARG A 529 -11.15 3.35 2.45
C ARG A 529 -12.02 4.18 3.39
N ASP A 530 -11.48 4.55 4.55
CA ASP A 530 -12.15 5.46 5.49
C ASP A 530 -12.62 6.73 4.76
N GLY A 531 -13.86 7.15 5.02
CA GLY A 531 -14.55 8.25 4.36
C GLY A 531 -15.23 7.90 3.04
N ALA A 532 -15.08 6.68 2.51
CA ALA A 532 -15.67 6.26 1.22
C ALA A 532 -16.33 4.87 1.23
N PHE A 533 -15.68 3.84 1.77
CA PHE A 533 -16.21 2.46 1.78
C PHE A 533 -15.53 1.59 2.85
N ILE A 534 -16.26 0.78 3.59
CA ILE A 534 -15.69 -0.17 4.58
C ILE A 534 -16.02 -1.62 4.21
N GLY A 535 -15.00 -2.41 3.89
CA GLY A 535 -15.11 -3.86 3.76
C GLY A 535 -14.93 -4.56 5.11
N LEU A 536 -15.75 -5.59 5.36
CA LEU A 536 -15.67 -6.45 6.53
C LEU A 536 -15.59 -7.92 6.09
N ARG A 537 -14.59 -8.65 6.60
CA ARG A 537 -14.59 -10.12 6.60
C ARG A 537 -15.42 -10.60 7.78
N GLY A 538 -16.36 -11.49 7.51
CA GLY A 538 -16.95 -12.39 8.48
C GLY A 538 -16.99 -13.82 7.93
N PHE A 539 -17.82 -14.65 8.54
CA PHE A 539 -18.26 -15.97 8.06
C PHE A 539 -19.71 -16.17 8.51
N GLU A 540 -20.48 -16.97 7.79
CA GLU A 540 -21.73 -17.51 8.32
C GLU A 540 -21.47 -18.86 9.00
N TYR A 541 -21.80 -18.95 10.29
CA TYR A 541 -21.94 -20.21 10.99
C TYR A 541 -23.27 -20.87 10.60
N THR A 542 -23.23 -21.96 9.83
CA THR A 542 -24.40 -22.54 9.14
C THR A 542 -25.11 -23.63 9.99
N GLY A 543 -25.29 -23.36 11.28
CA GLY A 543 -25.64 -24.38 12.28
C GLY A 543 -27.08 -24.91 12.23
N SER A 544 -27.25 -26.16 12.67
CA SER A 544 -28.51 -26.93 12.69
C SER A 544 -29.66 -26.38 13.57
N LYS A 545 -29.51 -25.14 14.06
CA LYS A 545 -30.41 -24.41 14.97
C LYS A 545 -30.67 -22.96 14.58
N GLY A 546 -30.20 -22.54 13.40
CA GLY A 546 -30.22 -21.17 12.91
C GLY A 546 -28.79 -20.64 12.74
N HIS A 547 -28.60 -19.74 11.78
CA HIS A 547 -27.26 -19.33 11.34
C HIS A 547 -26.79 -17.98 11.91
N LEU A 548 -25.47 -17.75 11.94
CA LEU A 548 -24.87 -16.52 12.50
C LEU A 548 -23.80 -15.92 11.58
N SER A 549 -24.03 -14.73 11.04
CA SER A 549 -22.95 -13.90 10.47
C SER A 549 -22.07 -13.34 11.59
N VAL A 550 -20.77 -13.68 11.59
CA VAL A 550 -19.80 -13.30 12.63
C VAL A 550 -18.65 -12.48 12.07
N PHE A 551 -18.42 -11.30 12.66
CA PHE A 551 -17.42 -10.31 12.24
C PHE A 551 -16.40 -9.99 13.34
N GLY A 552 -15.23 -9.49 12.92
CA GLY A 552 -14.24 -8.90 13.84
C GLY A 552 -13.45 -9.92 14.66
N THR A 553 -13.35 -11.16 14.19
CA THR A 553 -12.53 -12.23 14.76
C THR A 553 -11.24 -12.44 13.95
N ASN A 554 -10.24 -13.05 14.60
CA ASN A 554 -9.02 -13.49 13.93
C ASN A 554 -9.14 -14.92 13.39
N THR A 555 -10.09 -15.70 13.89
CA THR A 555 -10.41 -17.08 13.47
C THR A 555 -11.92 -17.24 13.27
N TRP A 556 -12.31 -18.29 12.57
CA TRP A 556 -13.68 -18.79 12.45
C TRP A 556 -13.80 -20.13 13.19
N VAL A 557 -15.00 -20.73 13.17
CA VAL A 557 -15.29 -22.11 13.61
C VAL A 557 -16.38 -22.66 12.70
N SER A 558 -16.43 -23.99 12.50
CA SER A 558 -17.46 -24.66 11.73
C SER A 558 -18.36 -25.51 12.61
N HIS A 559 -19.66 -25.52 12.32
CA HIS A 559 -20.62 -26.45 12.94
C HIS A 559 -20.33 -27.92 12.60
N THR A 560 -19.55 -28.21 11.54
CA THR A 560 -19.09 -29.58 11.24
C THR A 560 -17.99 -30.08 12.17
N ASP A 561 -17.38 -29.21 12.98
CA ASP A 561 -16.63 -29.60 14.18
C ASP A 561 -17.62 -29.77 15.35
N ALA A 562 -17.77 -31.00 15.83
CA ALA A 562 -18.64 -31.37 16.95
C ALA A 562 -18.26 -30.72 18.30
N SER A 563 -17.21 -29.88 18.33
CA SER A 563 -16.86 -28.98 19.43
C SER A 563 -17.62 -27.64 19.42
N TYR A 564 -18.38 -27.35 18.34
CA TYR A 564 -19.07 -26.06 18.13
C TYR A 564 -20.52 -26.17 17.63
N ASP A 565 -20.99 -27.33 17.14
CA ASP A 565 -22.37 -27.55 16.62
C ASP A 565 -23.48 -27.11 17.59
N ALA A 566 -23.30 -27.31 18.91
CA ALA A 566 -24.30 -26.89 19.88
C ALA A 566 -24.29 -25.36 20.08
N LEU A 567 -25.48 -24.74 20.10
CA LEU A 567 -25.65 -23.30 20.40
C LEU A 567 -24.87 -22.84 21.65
N SER A 568 -24.78 -23.66 22.69
CA SER A 568 -23.99 -23.35 23.89
C SER A 568 -22.50 -23.17 23.65
N GLU A 569 -21.95 -23.84 22.65
CA GLU A 569 -20.51 -23.91 22.34
C GLU A 569 -20.10 -22.76 21.41
N ILE A 570 -20.83 -22.53 20.31
CA ILE A 570 -20.65 -21.32 19.48
C ILE A 570 -20.87 -20.03 20.31
N PHE A 571 -21.86 -19.99 21.21
CA PHE A 571 -22.06 -18.85 22.12
C PHE A 571 -20.92 -18.70 23.15
N ALA A 572 -20.32 -19.79 23.63
CA ALA A 572 -19.14 -19.74 24.50
C ALA A 572 -17.88 -19.26 23.76
N TRP A 573 -17.67 -19.74 22.52
CA TRP A 573 -16.60 -19.30 21.64
C TRP A 573 -16.73 -17.80 21.33
N LEU A 574 -17.90 -17.33 20.91
CA LEU A 574 -18.18 -15.89 20.72
C LEU A 574 -17.87 -15.06 21.98
N GLY A 575 -18.21 -15.59 23.16
CA GLY A 575 -17.87 -14.99 24.45
C GLY A 575 -16.37 -14.74 24.63
N SER A 576 -15.53 -15.72 24.23
CA SER A 576 -14.07 -15.63 24.30
C SER A 576 -13.47 -14.61 23.30
N GLN A 577 -14.10 -14.42 22.15
CA GLN A 577 -13.58 -13.56 21.08
C GLN A 577 -13.72 -12.07 21.43
N ILE A 578 -12.62 -11.42 21.84
CA ILE A 578 -12.63 -10.07 22.45
C ILE A 578 -13.33 -9.01 21.57
N HIS A 579 -13.25 -9.12 20.24
CA HIS A 579 -13.74 -8.10 19.30
C HIS A 579 -14.97 -8.51 18.48
N ALA A 580 -15.44 -9.76 18.64
CA ALA A 580 -16.53 -10.32 17.87
C ALA A 580 -17.81 -9.49 17.93
N ILE A 581 -18.48 -9.42 16.78
CA ILE A 581 -19.81 -8.87 16.55
C ILE A 581 -20.56 -9.94 15.77
N ALA A 582 -21.73 -10.35 16.24
CA ALA A 582 -22.52 -11.40 15.61
C ALA A 582 -23.97 -10.95 15.36
N GLN A 583 -24.57 -11.55 14.33
CA GLN A 583 -25.94 -11.37 13.89
C GLN A 583 -26.71 -12.68 14.02
N PHE A 584 -27.99 -12.63 14.37
CA PHE A 584 -28.92 -13.72 14.09
C PHE A 584 -29.41 -13.58 12.64
N ASN A 585 -29.07 -14.53 11.77
CA ASN A 585 -29.50 -14.53 10.37
C ASN A 585 -30.89 -15.18 10.25
N HIS A 586 -31.70 -14.69 9.31
CA HIS A 586 -32.99 -15.22 8.82
C HIS A 586 -33.75 -16.17 9.79
N PRO A 587 -34.18 -15.69 10.97
CA PRO A 587 -34.60 -16.56 12.08
C PRO A 587 -35.99 -17.20 11.83
N ASP A 588 -36.02 -18.35 11.14
CA ASP A 588 -37.23 -19.14 10.91
C ASP A 588 -36.91 -20.63 10.77
N TRP A 589 -37.90 -21.50 10.98
CA TRP A 589 -37.75 -22.96 10.87
C TRP A 589 -37.29 -23.41 9.47
N LYS A 590 -37.56 -22.59 8.44
CA LYS A 590 -37.09 -22.81 7.06
C LYS A 590 -35.55 -22.81 6.96
N TYR A 591 -34.87 -21.97 7.75
CA TYR A 591 -33.45 -21.69 7.64
C TYR A 591 -32.69 -22.11 8.90
N GLY A 592 -32.81 -23.40 9.26
CA GLY A 592 -32.14 -23.99 10.43
C GLY A 592 -32.81 -23.74 11.78
N GLY A 593 -33.60 -22.67 11.94
CA GLY A 593 -34.42 -22.44 13.14
C GLY A 593 -34.26 -21.07 13.80
N ASP A 594 -34.88 -20.92 14.97
CA ASP A 594 -35.00 -19.69 15.75
C ASP A 594 -34.11 -19.66 17.00
N PHE A 595 -32.98 -20.39 16.99
CA PHE A 595 -32.02 -20.50 18.09
C PHE A 595 -32.64 -21.07 19.38
N ASP A 596 -33.47 -22.11 19.22
CA ASP A 596 -34.30 -22.74 20.26
C ASP A 596 -35.21 -21.72 20.97
N ASP A 597 -36.08 -21.04 20.20
CA ASP A 597 -36.94 -19.95 20.67
C ASP A 597 -36.09 -18.86 21.37
N PHE A 598 -35.03 -18.42 20.67
CA PHE A 598 -33.99 -17.47 21.10
C PHE A 598 -33.47 -17.72 22.53
N ALA A 599 -33.12 -18.97 22.86
CA ALA A 599 -32.68 -19.38 24.19
C ALA A 599 -31.49 -18.53 24.71
N PHE A 600 -31.74 -17.67 25.69
CA PHE A 600 -30.75 -16.68 26.15
C PHE A 600 -29.52 -17.32 26.79
N ASN A 601 -28.34 -17.08 26.20
CA ASN A 601 -27.06 -17.48 26.76
C ASN A 601 -26.20 -16.27 27.12
N ALA A 602 -25.86 -16.15 28.40
CA ALA A 602 -25.04 -15.06 28.93
C ALA A 602 -23.60 -15.05 28.40
N ALA A 603 -23.09 -16.16 27.83
CA ALA A 603 -21.74 -16.23 27.26
C ALA A 603 -21.58 -15.33 26.02
N ALA A 604 -22.60 -15.25 25.17
CA ALA A 604 -22.63 -14.38 23.99
C ALA A 604 -23.13 -12.94 24.27
N LEU A 605 -23.28 -12.55 25.54
CA LEU A 605 -23.81 -11.24 25.92
C LEU A 605 -22.92 -10.11 25.41
N GLY A 606 -23.47 -9.24 24.56
CA GLY A 606 -22.74 -8.15 23.92
C GLY A 606 -21.83 -8.58 22.75
N LYS A 607 -21.94 -9.84 22.30
CA LYS A 607 -21.33 -10.36 21.07
C LYS A 607 -22.37 -10.39 19.97
N ILE A 608 -23.47 -11.11 20.19
CA ILE A 608 -24.66 -11.05 19.34
C ILE A 608 -25.37 -9.73 19.65
N VAL A 609 -25.38 -8.83 18.66
CA VAL A 609 -25.89 -7.46 18.78
C VAL A 609 -26.68 -7.01 17.56
N LEU A 610 -26.81 -7.84 16.53
CA LEU A 610 -27.61 -7.63 15.33
C LEU A 610 -28.61 -8.80 15.16
N GLN A 611 -29.70 -8.59 14.43
CA GLN A 611 -30.66 -9.62 14.03
C GLN A 611 -31.36 -9.19 12.75
N GLU A 612 -31.45 -10.09 11.79
CA GLU A 612 -32.21 -9.88 10.56
C GLU A 612 -33.72 -9.78 10.87
N VAL A 613 -34.33 -8.70 10.39
CA VAL A 613 -35.77 -8.51 10.33
C VAL A 613 -36.31 -8.63 8.90
N GLY A 614 -35.41 -8.69 7.92
CA GLY A 614 -35.68 -9.23 6.59
C GLY A 614 -34.39 -9.73 5.90
N ASN A 615 -34.59 -10.60 4.91
CA ASN A 615 -33.54 -11.29 4.14
C ASN A 615 -34.10 -11.61 2.73
N ASN A 616 -33.25 -11.64 1.69
CA ASN A 616 -33.66 -11.80 0.29
C ASN A 616 -33.10 -13.06 -0.43
N GLY A 617 -32.33 -13.94 0.25
CA GLY A 617 -31.54 -15.01 -0.38
C GLY A 617 -32.36 -15.99 -1.23
N GLU A 618 -33.47 -16.51 -0.68
CA GLU A 618 -34.46 -17.30 -1.43
C GLU A 618 -35.73 -16.49 -1.75
N GLY A 619 -35.55 -15.20 -2.08
CA GLY A 619 -36.62 -14.23 -2.23
C GLY A 619 -37.07 -13.62 -0.89
N TYR A 620 -37.67 -12.42 -0.95
CA TYR A 620 -37.80 -11.59 0.24
C TYR A 620 -38.75 -12.12 1.32
N VAL A 621 -38.24 -12.25 2.54
CA VAL A 621 -38.98 -12.65 3.75
C VAL A 621 -38.79 -11.59 4.85
N ARG A 622 -39.90 -11.19 5.50
CA ARG A 622 -39.91 -10.30 6.68
C ARG A 622 -40.10 -11.12 7.97
N PHE A 623 -39.17 -11.03 8.91
CA PHE A 623 -39.20 -11.73 10.20
C PHE A 623 -39.80 -10.87 11.33
N GLU A 624 -40.89 -10.13 11.03
CA GLU A 624 -41.46 -9.09 11.92
C GLU A 624 -41.78 -9.57 13.34
N SER A 625 -42.22 -10.82 13.49
CA SER A 625 -42.54 -11.46 14.77
C SER A 625 -41.31 -11.82 15.61
N GLN A 626 -40.17 -12.08 14.96
CA GLN A 626 -38.98 -12.65 15.58
C GLN A 626 -38.13 -11.57 16.27
N PHE A 627 -38.22 -10.32 15.81
CA PHE A 627 -37.54 -9.19 16.43
C PHE A 627 -38.04 -8.89 17.86
N PRO A 628 -39.34 -8.72 18.13
CA PRO A 628 -39.82 -8.61 19.51
C PRO A 628 -39.69 -9.92 20.30
N ALA A 629 -39.63 -11.09 19.65
CA ALA A 629 -39.41 -12.37 20.35
C ALA A 629 -38.03 -12.41 21.03
N SER A 630 -36.94 -12.19 20.30
CA SER A 630 -35.58 -12.22 20.87
C SER A 630 -35.38 -11.16 21.96
N LEU A 631 -35.94 -9.97 21.78
CA LEU A 631 -35.90 -8.86 22.75
C LEU A 631 -36.63 -9.23 24.05
N ASN A 632 -37.79 -9.88 23.97
CA ASN A 632 -38.49 -10.44 25.14
C ASN A 632 -37.68 -11.59 25.79
N LYS A 633 -36.86 -12.32 25.03
CA LYS A 633 -35.87 -13.29 25.55
C LYS A 633 -34.61 -12.64 26.12
N LYS A 634 -34.60 -11.33 26.41
CA LYS A 634 -33.49 -10.54 27.00
C LYS A 634 -32.30 -10.31 26.06
N TRP A 635 -32.36 -10.73 24.80
CA TRP A 635 -31.34 -10.33 23.84
C TRP A 635 -31.39 -8.81 23.65
N ARG A 636 -30.21 -8.23 23.40
CA ARG A 636 -30.06 -6.81 23.14
C ARG A 636 -29.44 -6.70 21.76
N VAL A 637 -30.29 -6.74 20.76
CA VAL A 637 -29.96 -6.72 19.33
C VAL A 637 -30.55 -5.49 18.64
N ALA A 638 -29.97 -5.13 17.49
CA ALA A 638 -30.48 -4.18 16.54
C ALA A 638 -31.09 -4.88 15.32
N PRO A 639 -32.07 -4.28 14.63
CA PRO A 639 -32.62 -4.83 13.40
C PRO A 639 -31.64 -4.59 12.23
N THR A 640 -31.48 -5.59 11.38
CA THR A 640 -30.75 -5.54 10.10
C THR A 640 -31.64 -6.06 8.95
N ASN A 641 -31.33 -5.66 7.72
CA ASN A 641 -32.02 -6.10 6.50
C ASN A 641 -30.91 -6.33 5.46
N ASN A 642 -30.68 -7.58 5.10
CA ASN A 642 -29.52 -7.99 4.28
C ASN A 642 -29.96 -8.66 2.98
N SER A 643 -29.02 -8.81 2.06
CA SER A 643 -29.29 -9.42 0.76
C SER A 643 -29.27 -10.95 0.79
N ASP A 644 -28.33 -11.54 1.55
CA ASP A 644 -28.02 -12.97 1.53
C ASP A 644 -27.70 -13.47 0.12
N HIS A 645 -26.87 -12.68 -0.56
CA HIS A 645 -26.79 -12.72 -2.02
C HIS A 645 -25.63 -13.55 -2.55
N HIS A 646 -25.96 -14.39 -3.54
CA HIS A 646 -25.10 -15.39 -4.13
C HIS A 646 -24.74 -15.11 -5.61
N ASP A 647 -25.38 -14.15 -6.29
CA ASP A 647 -25.04 -13.74 -7.67
C ASP A 647 -24.09 -12.52 -7.70
N LEU A 648 -23.76 -12.07 -8.92
CA LEU A 648 -22.80 -10.99 -9.20
C LEU A 648 -23.36 -9.56 -8.99
N ILE A 649 -24.43 -9.38 -8.21
CA ILE A 649 -25.15 -8.08 -8.13
C ILE A 649 -25.27 -7.50 -6.70
N TRP A 650 -24.37 -7.88 -5.79
CA TRP A 650 -24.28 -7.39 -4.41
C TRP A 650 -24.50 -5.87 -4.25
N GLY A 651 -25.47 -5.48 -3.43
CA GLY A 651 -25.86 -4.08 -3.19
C GLY A 651 -26.79 -3.47 -4.25
N LYS A 652 -27.21 -4.26 -5.25
CA LYS A 652 -28.20 -3.91 -6.29
C LYS A 652 -29.32 -4.96 -6.43
N ASP A 653 -29.09 -6.17 -5.92
CA ASP A 653 -30.05 -7.26 -5.71
C ASP A 653 -31.42 -6.82 -5.16
N SER A 654 -31.43 -5.80 -4.30
CA SER A 654 -32.59 -5.29 -3.58
C SER A 654 -32.45 -3.80 -3.28
N SER A 655 -33.52 -3.16 -2.83
CA SER A 655 -33.49 -1.85 -2.16
C SER A 655 -33.09 -1.96 -0.69
N HIS A 656 -33.27 -3.12 -0.05
CA HIS A 656 -33.19 -3.31 1.41
C HIS A 656 -31.78 -3.14 2.00
N ARG A 657 -31.63 -2.46 3.14
CA ARG A 657 -30.31 -2.15 3.73
C ARG A 657 -30.22 -2.26 5.25
N VAL A 658 -28.99 -2.51 5.71
CA VAL A 658 -28.55 -2.16 7.06
C VAL A 658 -28.12 -0.70 7.08
N GLY A 659 -28.78 0.10 7.92
CA GLY A 659 -28.44 1.49 8.18
C GLY A 659 -27.68 1.67 9.49
N VAL A 660 -26.70 2.57 9.54
CA VAL A 660 -25.84 2.79 10.71
C VAL A 660 -25.71 4.27 11.02
N ILE A 661 -25.87 4.65 12.29
CA ILE A 661 -25.70 6.02 12.78
C ILE A 661 -24.33 6.18 13.47
N ALA A 662 -23.40 6.85 12.80
CA ALA A 662 -22.00 7.00 13.21
C ALA A 662 -21.47 8.43 12.97
N PRO A 663 -20.45 8.90 13.71
CA PRO A 663 -19.90 10.26 13.54
C PRO A 663 -19.04 10.44 12.28
N ALA A 664 -18.57 9.33 11.69
CA ALA A 664 -17.85 9.27 10.43
C ALA A 664 -17.88 7.84 9.88
N LEU A 665 -17.69 7.68 8.56
CA LEU A 665 -17.50 6.38 7.92
C LEU A 665 -16.06 5.92 8.10
N THR A 666 -15.73 5.36 9.26
CA THR A 666 -14.46 4.65 9.48
C THR A 666 -14.71 3.23 9.95
N GLN A 667 -13.77 2.30 9.70
CA GLN A 667 -13.94 0.92 10.17
C GLN A 667 -14.09 0.85 11.70
N THR A 668 -13.44 1.76 12.44
CA THR A 668 -13.63 1.88 13.90
C THR A 668 -15.03 2.36 14.26
N ASN A 669 -15.51 3.45 13.64
CA ASN A 669 -16.81 4.03 13.98
C ASN A 669 -18.00 3.14 13.58
N LEU A 670 -17.85 2.36 12.51
CA LEU A 670 -18.83 1.35 12.07
C LEU A 670 -18.96 0.22 13.10
N LEU A 671 -17.84 -0.43 13.47
CA LEU A 671 -17.82 -1.51 14.44
C LEU A 671 -18.30 -1.06 15.84
N ASP A 672 -17.99 0.18 16.23
CA ASP A 672 -18.48 0.77 17.48
C ASP A 672 -19.94 1.26 17.42
N ALA A 673 -20.52 1.40 16.23
CA ALA A 673 -21.96 1.62 16.06
C ALA A 673 -22.75 0.31 16.15
N PHE A 674 -22.24 -0.79 15.58
CA PHE A 674 -22.81 -2.13 15.77
C PHE A 674 -22.82 -2.54 17.26
N ARG A 675 -21.67 -2.49 17.95
CA ARG A 675 -21.57 -2.83 19.39
C ARG A 675 -22.50 -2.00 20.27
N ALA A 676 -22.69 -0.73 19.91
CA ALA A 676 -23.59 0.19 20.59
C ALA A 676 -25.05 0.13 20.11
N ARG A 677 -25.37 -0.68 19.09
CA ARG A 677 -26.70 -0.78 18.44
C ARG A 677 -27.26 0.56 17.98
N ARG A 678 -26.40 1.38 17.36
CA ARG A 678 -26.83 2.56 16.59
C ARG A 678 -27.11 2.17 15.14
N VAL A 679 -28.01 1.20 14.96
CA VAL A 679 -28.29 0.54 13.69
C VAL A 679 -29.80 0.58 13.42
N PHE A 680 -30.20 0.62 12.17
CA PHE A 680 -31.58 0.50 11.72
C PHE A 680 -31.68 -0.46 10.54
N ALA A 681 -32.84 -1.06 10.36
CA ALA A 681 -33.19 -1.79 9.14
C ALA A 681 -34.07 -0.90 8.27
N THR A 682 -33.97 -1.02 6.95
CA THR A 682 -34.86 -0.34 6.01
C THR A 682 -35.03 -1.19 4.75
N GLU A 683 -36.18 -1.11 4.11
CA GLU A 683 -36.45 -1.73 2.80
C GLU A 683 -36.14 -0.75 1.65
N ASP A 684 -36.20 0.55 1.93
CA ASP A 684 -35.75 1.64 1.07
C ASP A 684 -34.20 1.75 1.05
N SER A 685 -33.64 2.00 -0.13
CA SER A 685 -32.21 2.13 -0.36
C SER A 685 -31.51 3.35 0.25
N ASN A 686 -32.27 4.39 0.62
CA ASN A 686 -31.74 5.70 1.01
C ASN A 686 -32.47 6.37 2.20
N LEU A 687 -33.56 5.79 2.72
CA LEU A 687 -34.20 6.25 3.95
C LEU A 687 -33.28 6.07 5.17
N ALA A 688 -33.16 7.11 5.99
CA ALA A 688 -32.52 7.06 7.30
C ALA A 688 -33.52 7.22 8.44
N ILE A 689 -33.48 6.34 9.45
CA ILE A 689 -34.30 6.48 10.67
C ILE A 689 -33.48 6.35 11.96
N ALA A 690 -33.78 7.20 12.94
CA ALA A 690 -33.18 7.12 14.27
C ALA A 690 -34.17 7.48 15.39
N LEU A 691 -34.05 6.76 16.51
CA LEU A 691 -34.77 7.02 17.77
C LEU A 691 -33.80 7.60 18.81
N GLN A 692 -34.26 8.61 19.56
CA GLN A 692 -33.58 9.18 20.72
C GLN A 692 -34.53 9.36 21.91
N SER A 693 -34.00 9.37 23.13
CA SER A 693 -34.71 9.83 24.33
C SER A 693 -33.77 10.55 25.28
N ASN A 694 -34.12 11.77 25.72
CA ASN A 694 -33.32 12.58 26.63
C ASN A 694 -31.84 12.77 26.20
N GLY A 695 -31.57 12.80 24.88
CA GLY A 695 -30.21 12.87 24.32
C GLY A 695 -29.46 11.54 24.23
N ALA A 696 -29.99 10.45 24.79
CA ALA A 696 -29.50 9.10 24.55
C ALA A 696 -30.00 8.58 23.19
N TRP A 697 -29.13 7.91 22.44
CA TRP A 697 -29.46 7.28 21.17
C TRP A 697 -30.10 5.90 21.35
N MET A 698 -30.81 5.42 20.33
CA MET A 698 -31.12 4.01 20.16
C MET A 698 -29.88 3.12 20.33
N GLY A 699 -30.12 1.90 20.82
CA GLY A 699 -29.10 0.95 21.21
C GLY A 699 -28.70 0.98 22.69
N THR A 700 -29.11 2.03 23.43
CA THR A 700 -28.72 2.27 24.82
C THR A 700 -29.79 1.88 25.85
N THR A 701 -29.35 1.68 27.11
CA THR A 701 -30.23 1.67 28.28
C THR A 701 -30.30 3.07 28.89
N ILE A 702 -31.50 3.54 29.21
CA ILE A 702 -31.73 4.73 30.05
C ILE A 702 -32.41 4.36 31.37
N THR A 703 -32.41 5.28 32.34
CA THR A 703 -33.18 5.08 33.58
C THR A 703 -34.66 5.26 33.30
N ALA A 704 -35.49 4.34 33.81
CA ALA A 704 -36.94 4.46 33.73
C ALA A 704 -37.45 5.77 34.36
N ARG A 705 -38.49 6.37 33.79
CA ARG A 705 -39.13 7.60 34.27
C ARG A 705 -40.64 7.51 34.08
N THR A 706 -41.41 8.10 34.98
CA THR A 706 -42.89 8.15 34.90
C THR A 706 -43.39 8.68 33.56
N ILE A 707 -42.68 9.64 32.97
CA ILE A 707 -42.87 10.07 31.58
C ILE A 707 -41.56 9.86 30.83
N LEU A 708 -41.61 9.07 29.77
CA LEU A 708 -40.57 9.00 28.75
C LEU A 708 -40.98 9.90 27.58
N SER A 709 -39.99 10.58 27.00
CA SER A 709 -40.18 11.37 25.77
C SER A 709 -39.16 10.93 24.75
N PHE A 710 -39.63 10.66 23.55
CA PHE A 710 -38.86 10.17 22.42
C PHE A 710 -38.89 11.18 21.29
N THR A 711 -37.77 11.27 20.59
CA THR A 711 -37.62 12.01 19.34
C THR A 711 -37.24 11.01 18.27
N VAL A 712 -38.12 10.82 17.28
CA VAL A 712 -37.85 10.05 16.07
C VAL A 712 -37.45 11.01 14.98
N THR A 713 -36.35 10.74 14.28
CA THR A 713 -35.95 11.44 13.07
C THR A 713 -36.01 10.48 11.90
N VAL A 714 -36.71 10.85 10.82
CA VAL A 714 -36.65 10.19 9.53
C VAL A 714 -36.14 11.19 8.50
N ILE A 715 -35.28 10.73 7.59
CA ILE A 715 -34.87 11.44 6.39
C ILE A 715 -34.95 10.47 5.22
N ASP A 716 -36.05 10.56 4.48
CA ASP A 716 -36.20 10.08 3.10
C ASP A 716 -35.96 11.31 2.15
N PRO A 717 -35.24 11.18 1.02
CA PRO A 717 -35.07 12.23 -0.01
C PRO A 717 -36.10 12.17 -1.16
N ASP A 718 -36.71 11.01 -1.40
CA ASP A 718 -37.50 10.66 -2.59
C ASP A 718 -39.01 10.98 -2.43
N ALA A 719 -39.42 11.27 -1.19
CA ALA A 719 -40.57 12.07 -0.79
C ALA A 719 -41.94 11.40 -0.71
N GLU A 720 -41.99 10.33 0.08
CA GLU A 720 -43.19 9.53 0.29
C GLU A 720 -43.95 9.88 1.58
N PRO A 721 -45.29 9.69 1.61
CA PRO A 721 -46.06 9.72 2.85
C PRO A 721 -45.68 8.56 3.76
N ILE A 722 -45.30 8.85 5.00
CA ILE A 722 -44.79 7.86 5.95
C ILE A 722 -45.62 7.79 7.24
N GLN A 723 -45.90 6.58 7.73
CA GLN A 723 -46.55 6.34 9.02
C GLN A 723 -45.59 5.74 10.03
N LEU A 724 -45.44 6.40 11.18
CA LEU A 724 -44.57 5.98 12.27
C LEU A 724 -45.38 5.31 13.39
N PHE A 725 -44.85 4.23 13.95
CA PHE A 725 -45.47 3.42 14.99
C PHE A 725 -44.46 3.19 16.12
N LEU A 726 -44.75 3.68 17.32
CA LEU A 726 -43.94 3.44 18.52
C LEU A 726 -44.47 2.21 19.26
N TYR A 727 -43.58 1.26 19.53
CA TYR A 727 -43.84 0.04 20.27
C TYR A 727 -43.25 0.10 21.68
N ASP A 728 -43.89 -0.62 22.60
CA ASP A 728 -43.44 -0.91 23.97
C ASP A 728 -43.54 -2.43 24.18
N ASN A 729 -42.42 -3.11 24.44
CA ASN A 729 -42.31 -4.57 24.55
C ASN A 729 -42.97 -5.35 23.38
N GLY A 730 -42.95 -4.79 22.17
CA GLY A 730 -43.60 -5.37 20.98
C GLY A 730 -45.10 -5.05 20.83
N THR A 731 -45.70 -4.29 21.74
CA THR A 731 -47.08 -3.77 21.60
C THR A 731 -47.08 -2.33 21.10
N GLN A 732 -47.86 -2.01 20.05
CA GLN A 732 -47.99 -0.63 19.57
C GLN A 732 -48.67 0.26 20.62
N VAL A 733 -48.02 1.37 21.01
CA VAL A 733 -48.56 2.33 22.00
C VAL A 733 -48.90 3.69 21.43
N ARG A 734 -48.28 4.11 20.32
CA ARG A 734 -48.58 5.36 19.59
C ARG A 734 -48.33 5.17 18.09
N SER A 735 -49.00 5.97 17.27
CA SER A 735 -48.63 6.14 15.86
C SER A 735 -48.97 7.55 15.37
N GLN A 736 -48.33 7.98 14.29
CA GLN A 736 -48.62 9.24 13.59
C GLN A 736 -48.23 9.12 12.11
N SER A 737 -49.09 9.64 11.22
CA SER A 737 -48.84 9.73 9.78
C SER A 737 -48.32 11.13 9.39
N PHE A 738 -47.49 11.18 8.35
CA PHE A 738 -46.90 12.39 7.79
C PHE A 738 -46.93 12.32 6.26
N THR A 739 -46.93 13.49 5.61
CA THR A 739 -46.93 13.66 4.14
C THR A 739 -45.59 14.19 3.62
N ASN A 740 -44.54 14.13 4.43
CA ASN A 740 -43.26 14.77 4.17
C ASN A 740 -42.14 13.74 4.31
N SER A 741 -41.16 13.82 3.42
CA SER A 741 -40.00 12.91 3.34
C SER A 741 -39.11 12.93 4.59
N SER A 742 -38.92 14.12 5.16
CA SER A 742 -38.06 14.36 6.31
C SER A 742 -38.89 14.87 7.48
N VAL A 743 -38.93 14.10 8.57
CA VAL A 743 -39.81 14.36 9.71
C VAL A 743 -39.11 14.19 11.05
N THR A 744 -39.55 14.98 12.03
CA THR A 744 -39.16 14.83 13.43
C THR A 744 -40.41 14.66 14.29
N TRP A 745 -40.65 13.43 14.75
CA TRP A 745 -41.79 13.11 15.62
C TRP A 745 -41.35 13.16 17.08
N ASN A 746 -41.95 14.05 17.87
CA ASN A 746 -41.75 14.10 19.31
C ASN A 746 -42.98 13.51 20.01
N VAL A 747 -42.77 12.47 20.81
CA VAL A 747 -43.85 11.67 21.41
C VAL A 747 -43.53 11.29 22.86
N SER A 748 -44.52 11.40 23.74
CA SER A 748 -44.38 11.05 25.16
C SER A 748 -45.37 9.97 25.58
N ILE A 749 -44.90 9.06 26.43
CA ILE A 749 -45.68 7.94 27.00
C ILE A 749 -45.38 7.79 28.50
N THR A 750 -46.26 7.10 29.22
CA THR A 750 -45.93 6.60 30.56
C THR A 750 -44.79 5.60 30.44
N GLY A 751 -43.72 5.79 31.22
CA GLY A 751 -42.55 4.90 31.17
C GLY A 751 -42.52 3.87 32.29
N SER A 752 -42.14 2.65 31.92
CA SER A 752 -41.92 1.52 32.82
C SER A 752 -40.42 1.16 32.88
N SER A 753 -40.03 0.35 33.86
CA SER A 753 -38.70 -0.26 33.96
C SER A 753 -38.70 -1.70 33.45
N SER A 754 -37.57 -2.17 32.95
CA SER A 754 -37.40 -3.47 32.27
C SER A 754 -38.21 -3.58 30.96
N HIS A 755 -38.39 -2.45 30.28
CA HIS A 755 -39.12 -2.35 29.00
C HIS A 755 -38.16 -1.97 27.86
N PHE A 756 -38.55 -2.26 26.62
CA PHE A 756 -37.86 -1.84 25.40
C PHE A 756 -38.82 -1.13 24.44
N TYR A 757 -38.33 -0.04 23.84
CA TYR A 757 -39.11 0.83 22.97
C TYR A 757 -38.41 0.99 21.62
N PHE A 758 -39.11 0.73 20.53
CA PHE A 758 -38.59 0.88 19.16
C PHE A 758 -39.66 1.47 18.24
N VAL A 759 -39.25 1.97 17.07
CA VAL A 759 -40.15 2.51 16.06
C VAL A 759 -40.10 1.66 14.80
N ARG A 760 -41.27 1.36 14.24
CA ARG A 760 -41.48 0.88 12.87
C ARG A 760 -42.02 2.05 12.04
N ALA A 761 -41.49 2.25 10.85
CA ALA A 761 -42.00 3.18 9.86
C ALA A 761 -42.56 2.41 8.66
N VAL A 762 -43.52 2.98 7.95
CA VAL A 762 -44.14 2.39 6.75
C VAL A 762 -44.36 3.47 5.71
N GLN A 763 -43.83 3.27 4.51
CA GLN A 763 -44.01 4.13 3.33
C GLN A 763 -45.33 3.82 2.61
N ALA A 764 -45.66 4.62 1.59
CA ALA A 764 -46.97 4.55 0.92
C ALA A 764 -47.08 3.42 -0.10
N ASP A 765 -45.96 2.92 -0.59
CA ASP A 765 -45.79 1.78 -1.49
C ASP A 765 -45.89 0.42 -0.76
N GLY A 766 -45.41 0.35 0.47
CA GLY A 766 -45.37 -0.84 1.31
C GLY A 766 -44.04 -1.08 2.04
N ASP A 767 -43.01 -0.26 1.80
CA ASP A 767 -41.68 -0.41 2.39
C ASP A 767 -41.63 -0.01 3.88
N ILE A 768 -40.74 -0.65 4.64
CA ILE A 768 -40.68 -0.61 6.10
C ILE A 768 -39.27 -0.25 6.58
N ALA A 769 -39.20 0.49 7.69
CA ALA A 769 -37.94 0.69 8.42
C ALA A 769 -38.09 0.48 9.94
N TYR A 770 -37.04 0.02 10.61
CA TYR A 770 -37.03 -0.27 12.05
C TYR A 770 -35.83 0.38 12.75
N THR A 771 -36.07 1.10 13.84
CA THR A 771 -34.99 1.57 14.72
C THR A 771 -34.51 0.47 15.66
N SER A 772 -33.23 0.51 16.05
CA SER A 772 -32.81 -0.18 17.28
C SER A 772 -33.66 0.25 18.49
N PRO A 773 -33.84 -0.62 19.51
CA PRO A 773 -34.58 -0.25 20.72
C PRO A 773 -33.82 0.74 21.61
N ILE A 774 -34.56 1.46 22.44
CA ILE A 774 -34.07 2.03 23.71
C ILE A 774 -34.63 1.16 24.84
N TRP A 775 -33.77 0.70 25.75
CA TRP A 775 -34.17 -0.07 26.93
C TRP A 775 -34.29 0.82 28.16
N THR A 776 -35.14 0.45 29.12
CA THR A 776 -35.26 1.11 30.42
C THR A 776 -34.93 0.17 31.56
N ASP A 777 -34.11 0.61 32.51
CA ASP A 777 -33.83 -0.13 33.75
C ASP A 777 -34.17 0.74 34.98
N ALA A 778 -34.60 0.11 36.08
CA ALA A 778 -35.05 0.81 37.30
C ALA A 778 -33.93 1.62 37.98
N THR A 779 -32.70 1.14 37.88
CA THR A 779 -31.48 1.91 38.12
C THR A 779 -30.48 1.58 37.03
N VAL A 780 -29.91 2.61 36.39
CA VAL A 780 -28.77 2.41 35.50
C VAL A 780 -27.51 2.34 36.35
N LEU A 781 -26.93 1.14 36.49
CA LEU A 781 -25.52 1.01 36.86
C LEU A 781 -24.69 1.82 35.84
N PRO A 782 -23.64 2.55 36.25
CA PRO A 782 -22.89 3.43 35.36
C PRO A 782 -22.11 2.63 34.31
N GLY A 783 -22.80 2.28 33.22
CA GLY A 783 -22.19 1.83 31.97
C GLY A 783 -21.37 2.94 31.32
N PRO A 784 -20.60 2.63 30.27
CA PRO A 784 -19.80 3.62 29.57
C PRO A 784 -20.70 4.74 29.02
N VAL A 785 -20.49 5.96 29.52
CA VAL A 785 -21.07 7.17 28.96
C VAL A 785 -20.68 7.24 27.48
N PRO A 786 -21.60 7.57 26.54
CA PRO A 786 -21.23 7.76 25.15
C PRO A 786 -20.05 8.75 25.06
N PRO A 787 -18.98 8.43 24.29
CA PRO A 787 -17.75 9.21 24.35
C PRO A 787 -18.02 10.64 23.88
N THR A 788 -17.99 11.59 24.84
CA THR A 788 -17.89 13.02 24.55
C THR A 788 -16.65 13.21 23.70
N ALA A 789 -16.77 13.88 22.55
CA ALA A 789 -15.78 13.84 21.46
C ALA A 789 -14.34 14.04 21.95
N THR A 790 -13.64 12.91 22.13
CA THR A 790 -12.26 12.80 22.60
C THR A 790 -11.55 11.93 21.56
N PRO A 791 -10.36 12.32 21.05
CA PRO A 791 -9.61 11.48 20.12
C PRO A 791 -9.42 10.08 20.70
N ALA A 792 -9.80 9.05 19.95
CA ALA A 792 -9.66 7.67 20.40
C ALA A 792 -8.18 7.36 20.69
N PRO A 793 -7.86 6.67 21.80
CA PRO A 793 -6.49 6.23 22.05
C PRO A 793 -6.05 5.28 20.91
N LYS A 794 -4.80 5.44 20.44
CA LYS A 794 -4.25 4.60 19.36
C LYS A 794 -4.39 3.11 19.73
N ARG A 795 -5.15 2.39 18.92
CA ARG A 795 -5.44 0.98 19.07
C ARG A 795 -4.26 0.20 18.50
N TRP A 796 -3.74 -0.79 19.24
CA TRP A 796 -2.69 -1.68 18.76
C TRP A 796 -3.40 -2.86 18.07
N ASP A 797 -3.24 -2.97 16.74
CA ASP A 797 -4.14 -3.76 15.90
C ASP A 797 -3.96 -5.28 16.06
N LEU A 798 -2.73 -5.72 16.33
CA LEU A 798 -2.34 -7.14 16.30
C LEU A 798 -1.90 -7.73 17.65
N GLY A 799 -1.82 -6.90 18.70
CA GLY A 799 -1.25 -7.33 19.97
C GLY A 799 0.24 -7.68 19.86
N SER A 800 0.69 -8.64 20.68
CA SER A 800 2.10 -9.07 20.72
C SER A 800 2.40 -10.03 19.56
N VAL A 801 3.29 -9.62 18.65
CA VAL A 801 3.66 -10.37 17.44
C VAL A 801 5.15 -10.75 17.43
N SER A 802 5.54 -11.70 16.57
CA SER A 802 6.94 -12.00 16.27
C SER A 802 7.54 -11.00 15.29
N VAL A 803 8.87 -10.98 15.14
CA VAL A 803 9.53 -10.13 14.14
C VAL A 803 9.09 -10.50 12.72
N ASP A 804 8.98 -11.79 12.39
CA ASP A 804 8.54 -12.22 11.05
C ASP A 804 7.10 -11.79 10.77
N THR A 805 6.19 -11.95 11.74
CA THR A 805 4.81 -11.42 11.65
C THR A 805 4.82 -9.90 11.46
N ALA A 806 5.69 -9.16 12.15
CA ALA A 806 5.82 -7.71 11.96
C ALA A 806 6.42 -7.32 10.59
N ARG A 807 7.22 -8.18 9.94
CA ARG A 807 7.77 -7.98 8.58
C ARG A 807 6.76 -8.28 7.47
N THR A 808 5.84 -9.21 7.71
CA THR A 808 4.79 -9.65 6.77
C THR A 808 3.45 -8.93 6.96
N THR A 809 3.24 -8.32 8.14
CA THR A 809 2.06 -7.50 8.47
C THR A 809 1.75 -6.45 7.41
N GLY A 810 0.48 -6.37 7.03
CA GLY A 810 -0.02 -5.38 6.08
C GLY A 810 0.22 -3.92 6.49
N ALA A 811 0.33 -3.06 5.49
CA ALA A 811 0.65 -1.64 5.62
C ALA A 811 -0.21 -0.89 6.68
N PHE A 812 0.44 0.05 7.37
CA PHE A 812 -0.12 0.98 8.36
C PHE A 812 -0.64 0.40 9.68
N ARG A 813 -0.57 -0.92 9.91
CA ARG A 813 -0.97 -1.55 11.19
C ARG A 813 -0.07 -1.16 12.36
N TYR A 814 -0.64 -1.11 13.56
CA TYR A 814 0.07 -0.96 14.82
C TYR A 814 0.38 -2.31 15.48
N VAL A 815 1.64 -2.54 15.83
CA VAL A 815 2.16 -3.79 16.43
C VAL A 815 2.75 -3.57 17.83
N ASP A 816 2.72 -4.60 18.66
CA ASP A 816 3.49 -4.74 19.91
C ASP A 816 4.53 -5.87 19.68
N LEU A 817 5.83 -5.60 19.84
CA LEU A 817 6.90 -6.55 19.51
C LEU A 817 7.86 -6.70 20.69
N GLU A 818 8.08 -7.93 21.18
CA GLU A 818 9.17 -8.23 22.13
C GLU A 818 10.36 -8.88 21.41
N ALA A 819 11.51 -8.22 21.41
CA ALA A 819 12.71 -8.67 20.69
C ALA A 819 14.02 -8.29 21.39
N CYS A 820 15.14 -8.90 20.97
CA CYS A 820 16.48 -8.66 21.51
C CYS A 820 17.24 -7.62 20.67
N VAL A 821 17.82 -6.61 21.33
CA VAL A 821 18.58 -5.53 20.67
C VAL A 821 19.91 -6.04 20.10
N THR A 822 20.02 -6.07 18.78
CA THR A 822 21.24 -6.46 18.04
C THR A 822 22.14 -5.27 17.70
N VAL A 823 21.58 -4.07 17.66
CA VAL A 823 22.27 -2.77 17.49
C VAL A 823 21.61 -1.72 18.39
N PRO A 824 22.28 -1.22 19.44
CA PRO A 824 21.78 -0.11 20.27
C PRO A 824 21.91 1.26 19.57
N PRO A 825 21.26 2.33 20.08
CA PRO A 825 21.33 3.67 19.50
C PRO A 825 22.75 4.21 19.39
N GLY A 826 23.00 5.06 18.40
CA GLY A 826 24.28 5.74 18.17
C GLY A 826 25.37 4.89 17.51
N VAL A 827 25.13 3.60 17.23
CA VAL A 827 26.09 2.74 16.50
C VAL A 827 26.09 3.03 15.00
N PHE A 828 24.90 3.08 14.38
CA PHE A 828 24.69 3.50 12.98
C PHE A 828 23.94 4.84 12.89
N SER A 829 23.01 5.08 13.81
CA SER A 829 22.25 6.34 13.91
C SER A 829 21.72 6.51 15.33
N ASP A 830 21.47 7.74 15.74
CA ASP A 830 20.68 8.02 16.95
C ASP A 830 19.19 7.70 16.73
N ASN A 831 18.70 7.83 15.49
CA ASN A 831 17.28 7.72 15.15
C ASN A 831 16.77 6.28 14.90
N TYR A 832 17.62 5.26 14.92
CA TYR A 832 17.15 3.86 14.80
C TYR A 832 18.04 2.83 15.51
N ILE A 833 17.43 1.69 15.81
CA ILE A 833 18.05 0.46 16.33
C ILE A 833 17.70 -0.74 15.45
N PHE A 834 18.39 -1.86 15.65
CA PHE A 834 17.96 -3.16 15.13
C PHE A 834 17.65 -4.12 16.28
N VAL A 835 16.60 -4.92 16.10
CA VAL A 835 16.17 -5.96 17.02
C VAL A 835 15.95 -7.28 16.26
N GLN A 836 16.05 -8.39 16.98
CA GLN A 836 15.89 -9.74 16.42
C GLN A 836 15.24 -10.67 17.46
N ASP A 837 14.42 -11.60 16.96
CA ASP A 837 14.00 -12.83 17.66
C ASP A 837 14.45 -14.06 16.84
N ASP A 838 13.93 -15.25 17.15
CA ASP A 838 14.26 -16.45 16.38
C ASP A 838 13.69 -16.39 14.94
N THR A 839 12.55 -15.73 14.75
CA THR A 839 11.76 -15.65 13.50
C THR A 839 12.30 -14.62 12.50
N GLY A 840 12.89 -13.51 12.94
CA GLY A 840 13.35 -12.45 12.05
C GLY A 840 14.16 -11.35 12.72
N GLY A 841 14.74 -10.46 11.90
CA GLY A 841 15.36 -9.21 12.33
C GLY A 841 14.69 -8.01 11.67
N ILE A 842 14.55 -6.90 12.40
CA ILE A 842 13.86 -5.70 11.92
C ILE A 842 14.47 -4.43 12.52
N LYS A 843 14.37 -3.34 11.77
CA LYS A 843 14.77 -2.00 12.23
C LYS A 843 13.63 -1.36 13.02
N VAL A 844 13.96 -0.59 14.06
CA VAL A 844 13.00 0.25 14.78
C VAL A 844 13.46 1.70 14.65
N TYR A 845 12.65 2.53 14.00
CA TYR A 845 12.95 3.92 13.68
C TYR A 845 12.13 4.87 14.55
N VAL A 846 12.77 5.89 15.13
CA VAL A 846 12.13 6.94 15.94
C VAL A 846 12.10 8.23 15.14
N SER A 847 10.92 8.82 14.98
CA SER A 847 10.72 10.02 14.15
C SER A 847 11.00 11.36 14.86
N SER A 848 11.37 11.34 16.15
CA SER A 848 11.73 12.54 16.90
C SER A 848 13.08 13.13 16.47
N LYS A 849 13.26 14.44 16.63
CA LYS A 849 14.52 15.12 16.30
C LYS A 849 15.60 14.79 17.34
N ARG A 850 16.44 13.78 17.02
CA ARG A 850 17.61 13.23 17.75
C ARG A 850 17.41 11.84 18.38
N GLY A 851 16.31 11.14 18.10
CA GLY A 851 16.16 9.73 18.47
C GLY A 851 16.15 9.52 19.98
N ASP A 852 15.10 10.00 20.66
CA ASP A 852 14.98 10.04 22.12
C ASP A 852 14.72 8.65 22.76
N PHE A 853 15.43 7.60 22.32
CA PHE A 853 15.33 6.26 22.86
C PHE A 853 15.56 6.26 24.39
N PRO A 854 14.83 5.44 25.16
CA PRO A 854 15.19 5.17 26.55
C PRO A 854 16.59 4.50 26.60
N PRO A 855 17.28 4.51 27.76
CA PRO A 855 18.61 3.90 27.90
C PRO A 855 18.61 2.41 27.52
N ILE A 856 19.07 2.12 26.30
CA ILE A 856 19.11 0.79 25.67
C ILE A 856 20.56 0.41 25.36
N ALA A 857 20.91 -0.81 25.74
CA ALA A 857 22.22 -1.42 25.50
C ALA A 857 22.08 -2.71 24.66
N LEU A 858 23.21 -3.16 24.09
CA LEU A 858 23.29 -4.41 23.35
C LEU A 858 22.74 -5.59 24.18
N ALA A 859 21.97 -6.47 23.54
CA ALA A 859 21.28 -7.60 24.14
C ALA A 859 20.30 -7.26 25.28
N ASP A 860 19.82 -6.01 25.38
CA ASP A 860 18.54 -5.77 26.08
C ASP A 860 17.41 -6.50 25.37
N ARG A 861 16.50 -7.08 26.14
CA ARG A 861 15.16 -7.46 25.67
C ARG A 861 14.29 -6.22 25.78
N ILE A 862 13.67 -5.81 24.68
CA ILE A 862 12.77 -4.65 24.65
C ILE A 862 11.42 -5.03 24.08
N VAL A 863 10.38 -4.39 24.61
CA VAL A 863 9.05 -4.31 24.01
C VAL A 863 8.98 -2.99 23.23
N VAL A 864 8.50 -3.03 22.00
CA VAL A 864 8.38 -1.89 21.08
C VAL A 864 6.96 -1.84 20.56
N ARG A 865 6.30 -0.67 20.69
CA ARG A 865 5.01 -0.43 20.04
C ARG A 865 5.10 0.67 19.02
N GLY A 866 4.74 0.36 17.79
CA GLY A 866 4.86 1.28 16.67
C GLY A 866 4.05 0.83 15.48
N LYS A 867 4.20 1.55 14.37
CA LYS A 867 3.45 1.37 13.14
C LYS A 867 4.32 0.73 12.07
N VAL A 868 3.82 -0.27 11.37
CA VAL A 868 4.46 -0.80 10.16
C VAL A 868 4.15 0.18 9.01
N PRO A 869 5.13 0.85 8.39
CA PRO A 869 4.87 1.83 7.34
C PRO A 869 4.50 1.15 6.02
N ALA A 870 3.77 1.85 5.16
CA ALA A 870 3.29 1.33 3.88
C ALA A 870 4.32 1.38 2.72
N VAL A 871 5.58 1.73 3.01
CA VAL A 871 6.51 2.25 2.00
C VAL A 871 7.58 1.22 1.63
N THR A 872 7.94 1.17 0.35
CA THR A 872 8.98 0.29 -0.19
C THR A 872 10.37 0.69 0.32
N GLY A 873 11.02 -0.22 1.04
CA GLY A 873 12.34 -0.01 1.63
C GLY A 873 12.79 -1.23 2.45
N GLU A 874 13.77 -1.01 3.33
CA GLU A 874 14.10 -1.95 4.41
C GLU A 874 12.93 -2.06 5.39
N ARG A 875 12.56 -3.28 5.84
CA ARG A 875 11.45 -3.43 6.79
C ARG A 875 11.78 -2.79 8.14
N GLU A 876 10.82 -2.00 8.63
CA GLU A 876 10.97 -1.22 9.86
C GLU A 876 9.65 -1.07 10.62
N ILE A 877 9.76 -0.79 11.92
CA ILE A 877 8.65 -0.30 12.76
C ILE A 877 8.94 1.16 13.08
N GLN A 878 7.99 2.05 12.78
CA GLN A 878 8.08 3.48 13.10
C GLN A 878 7.44 3.77 14.46
N VAL A 879 8.22 4.38 15.35
CA VAL A 879 7.81 4.77 16.70
C VAL A 879 7.68 6.30 16.75
N GLU A 880 6.44 6.75 16.92
CA GLU A 880 6.07 8.17 17.02
C GLU A 880 6.17 8.71 18.46
N ASP A 881 6.13 7.82 19.46
CA ASP A 881 6.22 8.12 20.90
C ASP A 881 7.20 7.14 21.55
N VAL A 882 8.37 7.63 21.95
CA VAL A 882 9.45 6.82 22.52
C VAL A 882 9.08 6.15 23.85
N SER A 883 8.03 6.61 24.54
CA SER A 883 7.58 6.00 25.80
C SER A 883 6.91 4.62 25.61
N THR A 884 6.59 4.25 24.37
CA THR A 884 6.13 2.90 24.01
C THR A 884 7.25 1.87 24.02
N ILE A 885 8.52 2.29 23.95
CA ILE A 885 9.69 1.40 24.00
C ILE A 885 10.05 1.12 25.45
N GLN A 886 10.08 -0.15 25.84
CA GLN A 886 10.28 -0.54 27.24
C GLN A 886 11.24 -1.72 27.39
N VAL A 887 12.33 -1.51 28.12
CA VAL A 887 13.28 -2.59 28.47
C VAL A 887 12.62 -3.58 29.44
N ARG A 888 12.74 -4.87 29.15
CA ARG A 888 12.22 -6.00 29.95
C ARG A 888 13.30 -6.83 30.64
N GLY A 889 14.56 -6.66 30.27
CA GLY A 889 15.70 -7.35 30.88
C GLY A 889 16.83 -7.55 29.87
N LYS A 890 17.61 -8.62 30.05
CA LYS A 890 18.64 -9.06 29.09
C LYS A 890 18.21 -10.34 28.37
N CYS A 891 18.60 -10.44 27.10
CA CYS A 891 18.61 -11.70 26.37
C CYS A 891 19.87 -12.52 26.68
N GLY A 892 19.86 -13.80 26.30
CA GLY A 892 21.07 -14.61 26.25
C GLY A 892 22.05 -14.12 25.15
N PRO A 893 23.23 -14.75 25.00
CA PRO A 893 24.19 -14.40 23.95
C PRO A 893 23.58 -14.58 22.56
N ILE A 894 23.23 -13.47 21.89
CA ILE A 894 22.66 -13.47 20.54
C ILE A 894 23.68 -14.05 19.56
N GLN A 895 23.41 -15.24 19.02
CA GLN A 895 24.27 -15.88 18.04
C GLN A 895 23.99 -15.32 16.64
N PRO A 896 25.03 -15.00 15.85
CA PRO A 896 24.84 -14.60 14.46
C PRO A 896 24.43 -15.81 13.61
N LEU A 897 23.44 -15.62 12.72
CA LEU A 897 23.01 -16.65 11.77
C LEU A 897 24.13 -16.87 10.73
N ARG A 898 24.65 -18.10 10.64
CA ARG A 898 25.67 -18.43 9.63
C ARG A 898 25.02 -18.63 8.27
N VAL A 899 25.48 -17.88 7.28
CA VAL A 899 25.02 -17.96 5.88
C VAL A 899 26.22 -17.92 4.93
N THR A 900 26.01 -18.26 3.66
CA THR A 900 27.03 -18.11 2.60
C THR A 900 26.96 -16.72 1.98
N THR A 901 27.99 -16.30 1.24
CA THR A 901 28.03 -14.94 0.66
C THR A 901 26.95 -14.71 -0.41
N GLY A 902 26.56 -15.74 -1.16
CA GLY A 902 25.43 -15.70 -2.10
C GLY A 902 24.03 -15.69 -1.46
N ALA A 903 23.92 -16.02 -0.16
CA ALA A 903 22.62 -16.08 0.54
C ALA A 903 22.13 -14.72 1.07
N ILE A 904 22.78 -13.61 0.70
CA ILE A 904 22.51 -12.27 1.23
C ILE A 904 21.37 -11.60 0.43
N ASN A 905 20.14 -11.82 0.90
CA ASN A 905 18.90 -11.34 0.27
C ASN A 905 17.82 -10.94 1.30
N GLU A 906 16.58 -10.69 0.83
CA GLU A 906 15.44 -10.23 1.64
C GLU A 906 15.14 -11.13 2.87
N THR A 907 15.38 -12.45 2.77
CA THR A 907 15.06 -13.42 3.85
C THR A 907 15.95 -13.27 5.09
N VAL A 908 17.10 -12.60 4.94
CA VAL A 908 18.04 -12.32 6.03
C VAL A 908 18.16 -10.83 6.37
N GLU A 909 17.39 -9.96 5.69
CA GLU A 909 17.34 -8.52 5.99
C GLU A 909 16.99 -8.26 7.47
N GLY A 910 17.70 -7.32 8.10
CA GLY A 910 17.57 -6.98 9.52
C GLY A 910 18.16 -7.98 10.49
N ARG A 911 18.45 -9.23 10.09
CA ARG A 911 19.11 -10.24 10.95
C ARG A 911 20.60 -9.96 11.13
N LEU A 912 21.12 -10.38 12.28
CA LEU A 912 22.56 -10.48 12.56
C LEU A 912 23.12 -11.78 11.95
N VAL A 913 24.05 -11.66 11.00
CA VAL A 913 24.66 -12.79 10.28
C VAL A 913 26.16 -12.95 10.57
N GLU A 914 26.69 -14.17 10.41
CA GLU A 914 28.13 -14.45 10.24
C GLU A 914 28.35 -14.98 8.82
N ILE A 915 29.23 -14.34 8.07
CA ILE A 915 29.71 -14.80 6.77
C ILE A 915 31.23 -14.90 6.74
N ARG A 916 31.75 -15.71 5.82
CA ARG A 916 33.18 -15.89 5.56
C ARG A 916 33.40 -15.90 4.07
N GLY A 917 34.53 -15.39 3.59
CA GLY A 917 34.83 -15.33 2.16
C GLY A 917 36.18 -14.68 1.88
N ASN A 918 36.57 -14.63 0.61
CA ASN A 918 37.81 -13.99 0.17
C ASN A 918 37.51 -12.63 -0.48
N VAL A 919 38.33 -11.61 -0.19
CA VAL A 919 38.16 -10.27 -0.76
C VAL A 919 38.24 -10.30 -2.29
N VAL A 920 37.16 -9.90 -2.96
CA VAL A 920 37.10 -9.80 -4.42
C VAL A 920 37.53 -8.41 -4.89
N SER A 921 37.05 -7.37 -4.19
CA SER A 921 37.31 -5.95 -4.45
C SER A 921 37.33 -5.16 -3.13
N SER A 922 37.97 -4.00 -3.09
CA SER A 922 37.98 -3.12 -1.90
C SER A 922 38.15 -1.64 -2.24
N THR A 923 37.56 -0.78 -1.41
CA THR A 923 37.58 0.69 -1.50
C THR A 923 37.99 1.30 -0.13
N ARG A 924 37.60 2.55 0.16
CA ARG A 924 37.82 3.19 1.47
C ARG A 924 36.72 2.89 2.51
N SER A 925 35.48 2.70 2.08
CA SER A 925 34.29 2.47 2.93
C SER A 925 33.70 1.08 2.77
N GLU A 926 33.93 0.44 1.61
CA GLU A 926 33.25 -0.79 1.20
C GLU A 926 34.24 -1.81 0.65
N PHE A 927 33.94 -3.10 0.81
CA PHE A 927 34.65 -4.19 0.14
C PHE A 927 33.72 -5.39 -0.10
N THR A 928 34.00 -6.16 -1.14
CA THR A 928 33.23 -7.36 -1.49
C THR A 928 33.99 -8.61 -1.06
N ILE A 929 33.29 -9.62 -0.52
CA ILE A 929 33.82 -10.96 -0.29
C ILE A 929 32.97 -12.03 -0.97
N ASP A 930 33.59 -13.16 -1.32
CA ASP A 930 32.93 -14.32 -1.92
C ASP A 930 33.52 -15.64 -1.37
N ASP A 931 32.67 -16.61 -1.05
CA ASP A 931 33.04 -17.99 -0.67
C ASP A 931 32.95 -18.99 -1.83
N GLY A 932 32.44 -18.57 -2.99
CA GLY A 932 32.14 -19.40 -4.15
C GLY A 932 30.63 -19.53 -4.43
N SER A 933 29.76 -19.04 -3.54
CA SER A 933 28.30 -18.98 -3.74
C SER A 933 27.79 -17.64 -4.29
N GLY A 934 28.61 -16.58 -4.31
CA GLY A 934 28.24 -15.27 -4.86
C GLY A 934 28.77 -14.09 -4.05
N GLU A 935 28.90 -12.91 -4.68
CA GLU A 935 29.47 -11.72 -4.06
C GLU A 935 28.59 -11.09 -2.96
N ALA A 936 29.13 -10.98 -1.74
CA ALA A 936 28.55 -10.22 -0.63
C ALA A 936 29.25 -8.86 -0.42
N LEU A 937 28.48 -7.78 -0.38
CA LEU A 937 28.97 -6.43 -0.10
C LEU A 937 29.07 -6.16 1.41
N ILE A 938 30.23 -5.69 1.87
CA ILE A 938 30.44 -5.22 3.24
C ILE A 938 30.54 -3.69 3.23
N TYR A 939 29.68 -3.02 4.01
CA TYR A 939 29.68 -1.56 4.17
C TYR A 939 30.15 -1.17 5.56
N ILE A 940 31.20 -0.34 5.65
CA ILE A 940 31.70 0.19 6.92
C ILE A 940 31.08 1.56 7.15
N ASP A 941 30.06 1.61 8.02
CA ASP A 941 29.44 2.87 8.38
C ASP A 941 30.43 3.76 9.16
N PRO A 942 30.71 5.01 8.70
CA PRO A 942 31.60 5.94 9.38
C PRO A 942 31.29 6.20 10.86
N THR A 943 30.03 6.07 11.30
CA THR A 943 29.64 6.28 12.72
C THR A 943 30.28 5.26 13.66
N THR A 944 30.47 4.02 13.20
CA THR A 944 31.03 2.90 14.00
C THR A 944 32.50 3.10 14.40
N GLN A 945 33.20 4.03 13.72
CA GLN A 945 34.64 4.27 13.83
C GLN A 945 35.54 3.05 13.55
N ILE A 946 34.99 2.00 12.92
CA ILE A 946 35.71 0.77 12.55
C ILE A 946 36.86 1.11 11.58
N ARG A 947 38.06 0.62 11.90
CA ARG A 947 39.28 0.93 11.15
C ARG A 947 39.59 -0.16 10.14
N LEU A 948 39.05 0.00 8.93
CA LEU A 948 39.29 -0.93 7.83
C LEU A 948 40.77 -0.88 7.37
N THR A 949 41.57 -1.89 7.74
CA THR A 949 43.01 -1.96 7.47
C THR A 949 43.34 -2.44 6.05
N SER A 950 42.71 -1.81 5.05
CA SER A 950 42.95 -2.01 3.59
C SER A 950 42.97 -3.50 3.18
N PRO A 951 41.80 -4.18 3.20
CA PRO A 951 41.67 -5.58 2.79
C PRO A 951 42.20 -5.79 1.37
N THR A 952 43.05 -6.80 1.22
CA THR A 952 43.75 -7.12 -0.03
C THR A 952 43.02 -8.21 -0.79
N ARG A 953 42.91 -8.10 -2.12
CA ARG A 953 42.25 -9.13 -2.96
C ARG A 953 42.83 -10.52 -2.69
N GLY A 954 41.97 -11.52 -2.49
CA GLY A 954 42.33 -12.89 -2.11
C GLY A 954 42.66 -13.09 -0.62
N GLN A 955 42.48 -12.09 0.23
CA GLN A 955 42.57 -12.23 1.68
C GLN A 955 41.27 -12.83 2.23
N ALA A 956 41.37 -13.87 3.05
CA ALA A 956 40.21 -14.44 3.73
C ALA A 956 39.71 -13.48 4.83
N VAL A 957 38.40 -13.39 5.01
CA VAL A 957 37.72 -12.54 5.99
C VAL A 957 36.58 -13.31 6.65
N ARG A 958 36.37 -13.06 7.94
CA ARG A 958 35.12 -13.35 8.65
C ARG A 958 34.45 -12.01 9.00
N VAL A 959 33.17 -11.90 8.70
CA VAL A 959 32.35 -10.72 9.02
C VAL A 959 31.14 -11.15 9.83
N ILE A 960 30.88 -10.44 10.92
CA ILE A 960 29.58 -10.36 11.58
C ILE A 960 28.93 -9.03 11.17
N GLY A 961 27.61 -8.97 11.02
CA GLY A 961 26.92 -7.70 10.85
C GLY A 961 25.43 -7.83 10.64
N ILE A 962 24.74 -6.70 10.58
CA ILE A 962 23.33 -6.65 10.16
C ILE A 962 23.27 -6.64 8.64
N VAL A 963 22.42 -7.47 8.04
CA VAL A 963 22.08 -7.32 6.61
C VAL A 963 21.12 -6.14 6.48
N SER A 964 21.56 -5.06 5.84
CA SER A 964 20.77 -3.84 5.63
C SER A 964 20.64 -3.51 4.15
N ARG A 965 19.57 -2.80 3.79
CA ARG A 965 19.22 -2.49 2.39
C ARG A 965 19.73 -1.10 1.98
N THR A 966 20.85 -1.06 1.29
CA THR A 966 21.27 0.15 0.56
C THR A 966 20.43 0.34 -0.70
N ARG A 967 20.45 1.54 -1.30
CA ARG A 967 19.48 2.02 -2.32
C ARG A 967 19.14 1.10 -3.50
N ASN A 968 19.96 0.09 -3.83
CA ASN A 968 19.63 -0.96 -4.79
C ASN A 968 20.23 -2.35 -4.45
N ARG A 969 20.87 -2.53 -3.28
CA ARG A 969 21.58 -3.79 -2.91
C ARG A 969 21.60 -4.02 -1.39
N PHE A 970 21.54 -5.28 -0.98
CA PHE A 970 21.84 -5.67 0.39
C PHE A 970 23.34 -5.54 0.68
N ALA A 971 23.68 -5.14 1.91
CA ALA A 971 25.04 -5.07 2.41
C ALA A 971 25.09 -5.56 3.86
N ILE A 972 26.22 -6.12 4.29
CA ILE A 972 26.47 -6.46 5.69
C ILE A 972 27.15 -5.25 6.34
N LEU A 973 26.56 -4.76 7.42
CA LEU A 973 27.05 -3.64 8.23
C LEU A 973 27.64 -4.19 9.54
N PRO A 974 28.98 -4.24 9.69
CA PRO A 974 29.62 -4.60 10.96
C PRO A 974 29.41 -3.49 11.98
N ARG A 975 29.09 -3.85 13.22
CA ARG A 975 28.67 -2.90 14.28
C ARG A 975 29.85 -2.44 15.13
N PHE A 976 30.80 -3.35 15.34
CA PHE A 976 31.96 -3.16 16.21
C PHE A 976 33.26 -3.58 15.53
N GLN A 977 34.40 -3.10 16.02
CA GLN A 977 35.72 -3.49 15.49
C GLN A 977 36.00 -5.00 15.61
N THR A 978 35.33 -5.70 16.53
CA THR A 978 35.37 -7.16 16.73
C THR A 978 34.47 -7.95 15.78
N ASP A 979 33.56 -7.29 15.06
CA ASP A 979 32.73 -7.94 14.03
C ASP A 979 33.51 -8.19 12.72
N LEU A 980 34.79 -7.78 12.64
CA LEU A 980 35.67 -8.00 11.49
C LEU A 980 36.97 -8.72 11.88
N GLU A 981 37.20 -9.90 11.32
CA GLU A 981 38.48 -10.61 11.38
C GLU A 981 39.06 -10.75 9.98
N LEU A 982 40.15 -10.03 9.71
CA LEU A 982 40.96 -10.23 8.50
C LEU A 982 41.98 -11.35 8.75
N GLY A 983 41.95 -12.38 7.91
CA GLY A 983 42.96 -13.44 7.88
C GLY A 983 44.33 -12.93 7.41
N ALA A 984 45.32 -13.83 7.36
CA ALA A 984 46.63 -13.51 6.83
C ALA A 984 46.52 -12.99 5.38
N ARG A 985 47.29 -11.93 5.06
CA ARG A 985 47.37 -11.43 3.68
C ARG A 985 47.94 -12.53 2.77
N PRO A 986 47.39 -12.76 1.58
CA PRO A 986 47.90 -13.78 0.67
C PRO A 986 49.34 -13.41 0.25
N ASN A 987 50.27 -14.35 0.37
CA ASN A 987 51.65 -14.16 -0.05
C ASN A 987 51.71 -14.03 -1.58
N MET A 988 51.93 -12.80 -2.07
CA MET A 988 52.26 -12.54 -3.48
C MET A 988 53.70 -12.97 -3.78
N THR A 989 53.93 -14.28 -3.83
CA THR A 989 55.16 -14.86 -4.39
C THR A 989 55.13 -14.66 -5.91
N PRO A 990 56.13 -14.00 -6.52
CA PRO A 990 56.17 -13.82 -7.97
C PRO A 990 56.51 -15.15 -8.66
N THR A 991 55.52 -15.76 -9.32
CA THR A 991 55.70 -17.03 -10.02
C THR A 991 56.58 -16.88 -11.27
N ARG A 992 57.89 -17.12 -11.11
CA ARG A 992 58.78 -17.48 -12.23
C ARG A 992 59.47 -18.81 -11.94
N THR A 993 59.00 -19.83 -12.65
CA THR A 993 59.60 -21.15 -12.92
C THR A 993 60.84 -21.58 -12.13
N ALA A 994 60.69 -22.54 -11.19
CA ALA A 994 61.54 -23.76 -11.08
C ALA A 994 61.16 -24.69 -9.89
N THR A 995 60.56 -25.84 -10.20
CA THR A 995 61.08 -27.21 -9.91
C THR A 995 61.59 -27.61 -8.49
N ARG A 996 61.05 -28.76 -8.01
CA ARG A 996 61.61 -29.80 -7.08
C ARG A 996 61.42 -29.73 -5.54
N THR A 997 60.53 -30.63 -5.09
CA THR A 997 60.61 -31.58 -3.95
C THR A 997 60.78 -31.17 -2.47
N SER A 998 59.76 -31.56 -1.69
CA SER A 998 59.80 -32.43 -0.49
C SER A 998 59.96 -31.88 0.95
N THR A 999 59.11 -32.47 1.83
CA THR A 999 59.30 -32.80 3.27
C THR A 999 59.34 -31.72 4.39
N GLN A 1000 58.31 -31.81 5.25
CA GLN A 1000 58.34 -31.90 6.74
C GLN A 1000 58.50 -30.67 7.69
N THR A 1001 57.47 -30.54 8.54
CA THR A 1001 57.54 -30.47 10.04
C THR A 1001 57.94 -29.16 10.79
N ARG A 1002 56.90 -28.35 11.07
CA ARG A 1002 56.45 -27.90 12.42
C ARG A 1002 57.24 -26.86 13.28
N THR A 1003 56.46 -25.87 13.79
CA THR A 1003 56.60 -25.08 15.04
C THR A 1003 57.73 -24.03 15.23
N ALA A 1004 57.37 -22.73 15.27
CA ALA A 1004 57.52 -21.81 16.43
C ALA A 1004 57.02 -20.36 16.14
N THR A 1005 56.75 -19.59 17.20
CA THR A 1005 56.26 -18.17 17.23
C THR A 1005 57.00 -17.38 18.32
N PRO A 1006 56.87 -16.04 18.51
CA PRO A 1006 56.54 -14.93 17.58
C PRO A 1006 57.49 -13.69 17.74
N THR A 1007 57.12 -12.50 17.21
CA THR A 1007 57.22 -11.13 17.83
C THR A 1007 57.86 -9.99 16.99
N VAL A 1008 57.04 -9.32 16.15
CA VAL A 1008 56.67 -7.88 16.20
C VAL A 1008 57.76 -6.75 16.19
N THR A 1009 57.93 -6.09 15.01
CA THR A 1009 57.80 -4.60 14.79
C THR A 1009 58.90 -3.64 15.39
N PRO A 1010 59.05 -2.31 15.07
CA PRO A 1010 58.51 -1.40 14.01
C PRO A 1010 59.51 -0.59 13.11
N THR A 1011 59.02 -0.23 11.91
CA THR A 1011 58.94 1.10 11.25
C THR A 1011 59.87 2.31 11.55
N ALA A 1012 60.53 2.83 10.50
CA ALA A 1012 60.65 4.26 10.07
C ALA A 1012 61.24 4.29 8.62
N THR A 1013 60.79 4.99 7.56
CA THR A 1013 60.40 6.41 7.31
C THR A 1013 61.59 7.38 7.17
N VAL A 1014 61.74 8.05 5.98
CA VAL A 1014 62.07 9.50 5.76
C VAL A 1014 62.59 9.81 4.32
N LEU A 1015 61.79 10.59 3.56
CA LEU A 1015 62.06 11.69 2.60
C LEU A 1015 63.17 11.73 1.48
N THR A 1016 62.81 12.54 0.46
CA THR A 1016 63.62 13.43 -0.43
C THR A 1016 64.26 12.96 -1.75
N SER A 1017 64.15 13.85 -2.75
CA SER A 1017 64.73 13.93 -4.12
C SER A 1017 65.88 15.00 -4.15
N PRO A 1018 66.51 15.49 -5.28
CA PRO A 1018 66.13 15.45 -6.72
C PRO A 1018 67.25 15.47 -7.83
N ARG A 1019 66.82 15.56 -9.13
CA ARG A 1019 67.56 15.95 -10.38
C ARG A 1019 68.50 14.85 -11.01
N THR A 1020 68.98 14.87 -12.27
CA THR A 1020 69.13 15.91 -13.37
C THR A 1020 69.12 15.35 -14.84
N PHE A 1021 68.52 16.11 -15.79
CA PHE A 1021 68.91 16.45 -17.21
C PHE A 1021 69.08 15.48 -18.44
N ARG A 1022 68.64 16.04 -19.60
CA ARG A 1022 69.05 15.90 -21.06
C ARG A 1022 68.72 14.63 -21.89
N ASP A 1023 68.64 14.64 -23.25
CA ASP A 1023 68.17 15.62 -24.30
C ASP A 1023 68.25 15.00 -25.74
N GLN A 1024 67.56 15.59 -26.76
CA GLN A 1024 67.61 15.32 -28.24
C GLN A 1024 67.05 13.93 -28.73
N ASN A 1025 66.47 13.69 -29.93
CA ASN A 1025 66.79 14.15 -31.31
C ASN A 1025 65.60 13.96 -32.35
N GLU A 1026 65.56 14.78 -33.43
CA GLU A 1026 65.10 14.59 -34.85
C GLU A 1026 63.77 13.87 -35.31
N ALA A 1027 62.77 14.67 -35.73
CA ALA A 1027 62.13 14.86 -37.09
C ALA A 1027 62.07 13.75 -38.21
N PRO A 1028 61.28 13.91 -39.32
CA PRO A 1028 59.90 14.44 -39.52
C PRO A 1028 59.04 13.67 -40.60
N ARG A 1029 57.75 14.04 -40.83
CA ARG A 1029 57.03 13.99 -42.15
C ARG A 1029 55.73 14.83 -42.18
N THR A 1030 55.08 14.97 -43.35
CA THR A 1030 54.31 16.18 -43.78
C THR A 1030 52.89 15.97 -44.35
N GLY A 1031 52.07 17.04 -44.34
CA GLY A 1031 50.74 17.22 -44.98
C GLY A 1031 49.77 17.95 -44.02
N VAL A 1032 49.24 19.18 -44.20
CA VAL A 1032 48.96 20.09 -45.35
C VAL A 1032 47.94 19.47 -46.34
N PHE A 1033 46.81 20.08 -46.75
CA PHE A 1033 46.25 21.46 -46.75
C PHE A 1033 44.79 21.49 -46.16
N THR A 1034 44.00 22.57 -45.99
CA THR A 1034 44.00 24.06 -46.22
C THR A 1034 43.12 24.66 -45.08
N ALA A 1035 43.32 25.85 -44.48
CA ALA A 1035 43.20 27.23 -45.00
C ALA A 1035 41.78 27.58 -45.52
N ASP A 1036 41.14 28.73 -45.25
CA ASP A 1036 41.53 30.02 -44.65
C ASP A 1036 40.68 30.34 -43.37
N GLU A 1037 41.06 31.18 -42.39
CA GLU A 1037 41.47 32.61 -42.40
C GLU A 1037 40.37 33.60 -42.79
N SER A 1038 40.33 34.87 -42.36
CA SER A 1038 40.87 35.58 -41.17
C SER A 1038 40.02 36.88 -41.01
N ALA A 1039 39.52 37.31 -39.84
CA ALA A 1039 40.14 37.77 -38.59
C ALA A 1039 40.67 39.23 -38.60
N ASN A 1040 40.62 39.86 -37.41
CA ASN A 1040 41.23 41.16 -37.00
C ASN A 1040 40.49 42.48 -37.35
N GLY A 1041 40.52 43.50 -36.48
CA GLY A 1041 41.05 43.53 -35.10
C GLY A 1041 41.43 44.93 -34.60
N LEU A 1042 42.45 44.99 -33.70
CA LEU A 1042 43.22 46.18 -33.28
C LEU A 1042 42.48 47.11 -32.26
N ASN A 1043 43.09 47.81 -31.28
CA ASN A 1043 44.45 48.00 -30.73
C ASN A 1043 44.29 48.59 -29.27
N TRP A 1044 45.23 48.92 -28.36
CA TRP A 1044 46.71 48.93 -28.12
C TRP A 1044 46.91 49.26 -26.59
N LEU A 1045 48.07 49.25 -25.89
CA LEU A 1045 49.40 48.58 -25.96
C LEU A 1045 50.22 48.96 -24.68
N ASN A 1046 51.15 48.11 -24.23
CA ASN A 1046 52.17 48.33 -23.15
C ASN A 1046 51.66 48.44 -21.68
N GLY A 1047 52.43 48.06 -20.63
CA GLY A 1047 53.68 47.29 -20.59
C GLY A 1047 54.49 47.40 -19.27
N ARG A 1048 55.42 46.44 -19.03
CA ARG A 1048 56.57 46.44 -18.07
C ARG A 1048 56.38 46.24 -16.53
N ALA A 1049 57.06 45.19 -16.03
CA ALA A 1049 58.12 45.19 -14.97
C ALA A 1049 57.84 45.00 -13.44
N LEU A 1050 58.56 43.99 -12.90
CA LEU A 1050 59.36 43.90 -11.66
C LEU A 1050 58.80 43.97 -10.20
N ALA A 1051 59.25 42.97 -9.42
CA ALA A 1051 59.87 43.03 -8.07
C ALA A 1051 59.09 43.39 -6.77
N LEU A 1052 58.81 42.34 -5.98
CA LEU A 1052 59.31 42.03 -4.61
C LEU A 1052 59.33 43.09 -3.44
N VAL A 1053 59.01 42.59 -2.23
CA VAL A 1053 59.33 43.07 -0.84
C VAL A 1053 58.32 44.00 -0.10
N GLY A 1054 57.63 43.42 0.90
CA GLY A 1054 57.31 44.02 2.23
C GLY A 1054 56.40 45.26 2.34
N ALA A 1055 56.14 45.84 3.54
CA ALA A 1055 55.95 45.29 4.89
C ALA A 1055 55.45 46.39 5.88
N THR A 1056 54.96 46.00 7.08
CA THR A 1056 54.80 46.82 8.33
C THR A 1056 53.70 47.93 8.38
N THR A 1057 52.74 47.88 9.34
CA THR A 1057 52.60 48.65 10.65
C THR A 1057 52.03 50.08 10.55
N SER A 1058 51.29 50.67 11.52
CA SER A 1058 50.63 50.19 12.76
C SER A 1058 49.71 51.28 13.38
N ALA A 1059 48.62 50.85 14.07
CA ALA A 1059 48.07 51.28 15.39
C ALA A 1059 47.95 52.81 15.77
N THR A 1060 47.28 53.28 16.86
CA THR A 1060 46.48 52.72 17.99
C THR A 1060 45.47 53.82 18.42
N ILE A 1061 44.26 53.57 18.96
CA ILE A 1061 43.80 53.47 20.39
C ILE A 1061 42.24 53.44 20.30
N GLY A 1062 41.41 52.85 21.19
CA GLY A 1062 41.66 52.00 22.36
C GLY A 1062 40.68 52.26 23.54
N LEU A 1063 40.15 51.16 24.15
CA LEU A 1063 39.40 51.04 25.43
C LEU A 1063 37.93 51.53 25.51
N GLY A 1064 36.98 50.74 26.05
CA GLY A 1064 37.08 49.31 26.44
C GLY A 1064 35.89 48.68 27.19
N PHE A 1065 35.91 47.33 27.27
CA PHE A 1065 35.19 46.40 28.19
C PHE A 1065 33.65 46.26 28.07
N CYS A 1066 33.01 45.08 28.11
CA CYS A 1066 33.40 43.64 28.13
C CYS A 1066 32.49 42.86 27.14
N ALA A 1067 32.84 41.79 26.40
CA ALA A 1067 33.65 40.56 26.66
C ALA A 1067 32.91 39.51 27.52
N LEU A 1068 32.90 38.19 27.25
CA LEU A 1068 33.67 37.32 26.31
C LEU A 1068 32.78 36.06 25.98
N ALA A 1069 32.52 35.58 24.75
CA ALA A 1069 33.37 34.90 23.73
C ALA A 1069 33.96 33.51 24.16
N LEU A 1070 34.36 32.57 23.29
CA LEU A 1070 33.99 32.07 21.93
C LEU A 1070 35.10 31.11 21.41
N LEU A 1071 34.77 30.19 20.48
CA LEU A 1071 35.64 29.63 19.41
C LEU A 1071 36.91 28.79 19.73
N LEU A 1072 37.26 27.91 18.76
CA LEU A 1072 38.49 27.82 17.94
C LEU A 1072 38.43 26.49 17.10
N TRP A 1073 39.35 26.12 16.20
CA TRP A 1073 39.71 26.76 14.91
C TRP A 1073 40.25 25.71 13.91
N ARG A 1074 40.74 26.15 12.74
CA ARG A 1074 41.15 25.40 11.53
C ARG A 1074 42.12 24.20 11.69
N LYS A 1075 42.22 23.46 10.58
CA LYS A 1075 43.32 22.59 10.11
C LYS A 1075 43.40 21.18 10.72
N LYS A 1076 42.59 20.30 10.14
CA LYS A 1076 43.17 19.28 9.24
C LYS A 1076 42.56 19.38 7.86
#